data_AF-A0A820WBW9-F1
#
_entry.id   AF-A0A820WBW9-F1
#
_cell.length_a   1.000
_cell.length_b   1.000
_cell.length_c   1.000
_cell.angle_alpha   90.00
_cell.angle_beta   90.00
_cell.angle_gamma   90.00
#
_symmetry.space_group_name_H-M   'P 1'
#
loop_
_entity.id
_entity.type
_entity.pdbx_description
1 polymer ?
#
loop_
_entity_poly.entity_id
_entity_poly.type
_entity_poly.pdbx_seq_one_letter_code
_entity_poly.pdbx_strand_id
1 'polypeptide(L)'
;MSQEEEEMPKKTSFWQRFRTKNQDKTQTEVVNIRSLFRYANTTELFYLVLGTIASIAFGICLPLALILFGDIVDSFINRAVNLCSLNFTSLTQQYCPSNVTLTSINFYTKISLCNLPKSNFTFISYHLKDHTNKQIIMLIIIACVNLISGYIRVILLEISAERQARTIRQILFQSILNKDIIFFDIHNTGELSLRLTNDINKIHDGIGNKFGSVIEILITFMSCIIIGFIKGWKLSLVILAFAPIIFITLAILFRIVTEMTVIELKAYGKAGTVAEEVFICISYAFLSLGQASPYFQALYEARVAAFGIWKIVDEINNVDSDKGLTKDDLIGEIHFSNVYFSYPSRPDVPILNNLSFNIKSGQTVALVGSSGSGKSTCIQLLQRFYDSQLGSILIDGKQINEYNLKWLRKHIGVVNQEPILFHTTIRENILLGSDSATNEEIYEAAKMANAHDFIMTLPNKYDTLVGERGAALSGGQKQRIAIARALLRDPKILLLDEATSALDYESEKIVQKALDQVAQGRTTLIIAHRLSTIRNADKIIVMQQGEVVEEGDHDSLMKAQGIYFDLIKQQYLRQVEEEEEEELQLEQKEITKLMSDDETNDDSIEQVHRKLTIDSAAQSVISAVYGMKNSRASYRWRKNDDENMITMKERKKSTTLAILQMNKPEWLLIAIGCIVASMNGATEPSYCVIQTKLATVFQECDENVQKRKVFLYILLYLLFGVISLVLLSIQGYMFAHSGEALTKRLRSKSFRAILRQEIAYFDQEKHSTGVLCTRLATEASAVQSASGVRFGLILQHIFGMIVGILIGFVYSWQLTLLMLVFLPFILFG
;
A
#
# COMPACT_ATOMS: atom_id res chain seq x y z
N MET A 1 52.31 24.48 1.35
CA MET A 1 52.92 23.50 2.29
C MET A 1 52.23 23.74 3.61
N SER A 2 51.41 22.87 4.17
CA SER A 2 51.45 21.41 4.21
C SER A 2 50.04 20.84 4.42
N GLN A 3 49.89 19.58 4.02
CA GLN A 3 48.70 18.73 3.95
C GLN A 3 47.92 18.63 5.28
N GLU A 4 46.59 18.74 5.20
CA GLU A 4 45.67 18.13 6.18
C GLU A 4 45.54 16.63 5.83
N GLU A 5 46.05 15.76 6.70
CA GLU A 5 45.84 14.32 6.64
C GLU A 5 44.40 13.99 7.05
N GLU A 6 43.66 13.36 6.13
CA GLU A 6 42.42 12.63 6.43
C GLU A 6 42.71 11.47 7.40
N GLU A 7 42.38 11.63 8.68
CA GLU A 7 42.32 10.51 9.61
C GLU A 7 41.20 9.53 9.19
N MET A 8 41.61 8.40 8.62
CA MET A 8 40.76 7.22 8.44
C MET A 8 40.19 6.73 9.78
N PRO A 9 38.89 6.39 9.88
CA PRO A 9 38.30 5.93 11.13
C PRO A 9 38.91 4.59 11.55
N LYS A 10 39.45 4.56 12.78
CA LYS A 10 40.04 3.38 13.44
C LYS A 10 39.14 2.14 13.26
N LYS A 11 39.74 1.02 12.82
CA LYS A 11 39.11 -0.30 12.72
C LYS A 11 38.59 -0.75 14.09
N THR A 12 37.33 -0.44 14.38
CA THR A 12 36.61 -0.99 15.52
C THR A 12 36.29 -2.47 15.26
N SER A 13 36.48 -3.29 16.29
CA SER A 13 36.22 -4.73 16.27
C SER A 13 34.77 -5.02 15.84
N PHE A 14 34.60 -6.03 14.99
CA PHE A 14 33.32 -6.54 14.49
C PHE A 14 32.26 -6.69 15.58
N TRP A 15 32.66 -7.12 16.79
CA TRP A 15 31.77 -7.33 17.93
C TRP A 15 31.21 -6.04 18.55
N GLN A 16 31.95 -4.92 18.46
CA GLN A 16 31.47 -3.63 18.97
C GLN A 16 30.43 -3.01 18.04
N ARG A 17 30.61 -3.13 16.71
CA ARG A 17 29.58 -2.75 15.72
C ARG A 17 28.32 -3.61 15.84
N PHE A 18 28.44 -4.87 16.23
CA PHE A 18 27.30 -5.77 16.42
C PHE A 18 26.45 -5.41 17.65
N ARG A 19 27.08 -4.96 18.74
CA ARG A 19 26.37 -4.54 19.96
C ARG A 19 25.65 -3.20 19.79
N THR A 20 26.29 -2.19 19.22
CA THR A 20 25.69 -0.86 19.07
C THR A 20 24.54 -0.84 18.05
N LYS A 21 24.63 -1.64 16.97
CA LYS A 21 23.58 -1.68 15.94
C LYS A 21 22.31 -2.46 16.35
N ASN A 22 22.37 -3.23 17.42
CA ASN A 22 21.20 -3.91 17.99
C ASN A 22 20.50 -3.10 19.09
N GLN A 23 21.10 -2.00 19.58
CA GLN A 23 20.47 -1.15 20.59
C GLN A 23 19.48 -0.12 19.99
N ASP A 24 19.64 0.26 18.72
CA ASP A 24 18.77 1.26 18.06
C ASP A 24 17.63 0.66 17.21
N LYS A 25 17.43 -0.66 17.22
CA LYS A 25 16.24 -1.26 16.62
C LYS A 25 15.12 -1.25 17.64
N THR A 26 14.19 -0.30 17.52
CA THR A 26 12.84 -0.44 18.08
C THR A 26 12.33 -1.83 17.69
N GLN A 27 12.28 -2.77 18.65
CA GLN A 27 11.74 -4.10 18.40
C GLN A 27 10.30 -3.89 17.94
N THR A 28 10.00 -4.25 16.69
CA THR A 28 8.62 -4.24 16.19
C THR A 28 7.85 -5.25 17.02
N GLU A 29 6.97 -4.79 17.90
CA GLU A 29 6.16 -5.65 18.74
C GLU A 29 5.21 -6.48 17.85
N VAL A 30 5.14 -7.78 18.12
CA VAL A 30 4.42 -8.74 17.28
C VAL A 30 3.34 -9.43 18.10
N VAL A 31 2.12 -9.42 17.60
CA VAL A 31 0.96 -10.04 18.24
C VAL A 31 1.12 -11.57 18.26
N ASN A 32 0.62 -12.26 19.29
CA ASN A 32 0.59 -13.72 19.31
C ASN A 32 -0.36 -14.29 18.24
N ILE A 33 -0.08 -15.49 17.72
CA ILE A 33 -0.94 -16.11 16.68
C ILE A 33 -2.38 -16.30 17.19
N ARG A 34 -2.57 -16.65 18.45
CA ARG A 34 -3.91 -16.80 19.04
C ARG A 34 -4.71 -15.48 19.05
N SER A 35 -4.06 -14.37 19.37
CA SER A 35 -4.69 -13.04 19.35
C SER A 35 -4.97 -12.53 17.93
N LEU A 36 -4.32 -13.09 16.90
CA LEU A 36 -4.63 -12.78 15.50
C LEU A 36 -6.06 -13.22 15.12
N PHE A 37 -6.51 -14.35 15.68
CA PHE A 37 -7.84 -14.92 15.46
C PHE A 37 -8.87 -14.53 16.55
N ARG A 38 -8.64 -13.44 17.29
CA ARG A 38 -9.50 -13.01 18.42
C ARG A 38 -10.96 -12.77 18.00
N TYR A 39 -11.20 -12.38 16.76
CA TYR A 39 -12.54 -12.04 16.23
C TYR A 39 -13.18 -13.17 15.39
N ALA A 40 -12.62 -14.37 15.43
CA ALA A 40 -13.27 -15.54 14.85
C ALA A 40 -14.45 -15.98 15.74
N ASN A 41 -15.69 -15.93 15.24
CA ASN A 41 -16.83 -16.50 15.95
C ASN A 41 -16.85 -18.03 15.78
N THR A 42 -17.86 -18.68 16.34
CA THR A 42 -18.01 -20.15 16.30
C THR A 42 -18.04 -20.71 14.88
N THR A 43 -18.64 -19.97 13.94
CA THR A 43 -18.68 -20.31 12.50
C THR A 43 -17.32 -20.20 11.84
N GLU A 44 -16.57 -19.13 12.13
CA GLU A 44 -15.22 -18.91 11.59
C GLU A 44 -14.24 -19.94 12.16
N LEU A 45 -14.40 -20.29 13.44
CA LEU A 45 -13.63 -21.36 14.08
C LEU A 45 -13.92 -22.71 13.41
N PHE A 46 -15.17 -23.01 13.08
CA PHE A 46 -15.53 -24.22 12.34
C PHE A 46 -14.86 -24.27 10.97
N TYR A 47 -14.90 -23.18 10.20
CA TYR A 47 -14.22 -23.10 8.90
C TYR A 47 -12.70 -23.21 9.02
N LEU A 48 -12.11 -22.57 10.04
CA LEU A 48 -10.69 -22.65 10.32
C LEU A 48 -10.28 -24.10 10.61
N VAL A 49 -10.98 -24.78 11.52
CA VAL A 49 -10.70 -26.18 11.86
C VAL A 49 -10.84 -27.09 10.63
N LEU A 50 -11.95 -27.00 9.90
CA LEU A 50 -12.16 -27.82 8.71
C LEU A 50 -11.13 -27.52 7.59
N GLY A 51 -10.78 -26.25 7.41
CA GLY A 51 -9.74 -25.82 6.46
C GLY A 51 -8.34 -26.29 6.87
N THR A 52 -8.00 -26.30 8.15
CA THR A 52 -6.73 -26.87 8.65
C THR A 52 -6.67 -28.38 8.47
N ILE A 53 -7.76 -29.11 8.71
CA ILE A 53 -7.83 -30.56 8.45
C ILE A 53 -7.62 -30.84 6.95
N ALA A 54 -8.26 -30.07 6.08
CA ALA A 54 -8.05 -30.17 4.63
C ALA A 54 -6.60 -29.83 4.23
N SER A 55 -5.94 -28.88 4.91
CA SER A 55 -4.51 -28.56 4.73
C SER A 55 -3.61 -29.73 5.09
N ILE A 56 -3.90 -30.42 6.19
CA ILE A 56 -3.15 -31.61 6.61
C ILE A 56 -3.34 -32.73 5.59
N ALA A 57 -4.57 -32.98 5.14
CA ALA A 57 -4.87 -34.01 4.15
C ALA A 57 -4.11 -33.76 2.82
N PHE A 58 -4.16 -32.52 2.33
CA PHE A 58 -3.45 -32.10 1.12
C PHE A 58 -1.93 -32.28 1.27
N GLY A 59 -1.36 -31.87 2.40
CA GLY A 59 0.08 -32.00 2.67
C GLY A 59 0.60 -33.45 2.71
N ILE A 60 -0.24 -34.42 3.09
CA ILE A 60 0.11 -35.86 3.15
C ILE A 60 0.03 -36.54 1.77
N CYS A 61 -0.77 -36.01 0.83
CA CYS A 61 -1.00 -36.62 -0.48
C CYS A 61 0.30 -36.81 -1.29
N LEU A 62 1.20 -35.82 -1.30
CA LEU A 62 2.45 -35.89 -2.07
C LEU A 62 3.41 -37.00 -1.56
N PRO A 63 3.74 -37.08 -0.25
CA PRO A 63 4.53 -38.18 0.29
C PRO A 63 3.94 -39.57 0.00
N LEU A 64 2.61 -39.72 0.09
CA LEU A 64 1.94 -40.99 -0.23
C LEU A 64 2.06 -41.35 -1.71
N ALA A 65 1.91 -40.37 -2.61
CA ALA A 65 2.09 -40.58 -4.04
C ALA A 65 3.51 -41.05 -4.38
N LEU A 66 4.54 -40.52 -3.70
CA LEU A 66 5.92 -40.94 -3.87
C LEU A 66 6.17 -42.40 -3.47
N ILE A 67 5.51 -42.88 -2.40
CA ILE A 67 5.58 -44.31 -2.01
C ILE A 67 5.03 -45.19 -3.12
N LEU A 68 3.83 -44.88 -3.62
CA LEU A 68 3.19 -45.67 -4.67
C LEU A 68 4.00 -45.67 -5.96
N PHE A 69 4.61 -44.53 -6.29
CA PHE A 69 5.54 -44.45 -7.41
C PHE A 69 6.75 -45.37 -7.22
N GLY A 70 7.33 -45.42 -6.02
CA GLY A 70 8.40 -46.35 -5.68
C GLY A 70 7.99 -47.82 -5.88
N ASP A 71 6.81 -48.19 -5.38
CA ASP A 71 6.31 -49.57 -5.51
C ASP A 71 6.00 -49.94 -6.99
N ILE A 72 5.67 -48.97 -7.85
CA ILE A 72 5.54 -49.17 -9.31
C ILE A 72 6.91 -49.43 -9.93
N VAL A 73 7.92 -48.62 -9.59
CA VAL A 73 9.30 -48.78 -10.08
C VAL A 73 9.85 -50.17 -9.70
N ASP A 74 9.64 -50.60 -8.46
CA ASP A 74 10.05 -51.92 -7.99
C ASP A 74 9.37 -53.04 -8.78
N SER A 75 8.09 -52.89 -9.13
CA SER A 75 7.38 -53.86 -9.96
C SER A 75 8.02 -54.01 -11.35
N PHE A 76 8.44 -52.89 -11.97
CA PHE A 76 9.14 -52.91 -13.26
C PHE A 76 10.56 -53.49 -13.16
N ILE A 77 11.31 -53.17 -12.10
CA ILE A 77 12.65 -53.73 -11.88
C ILE A 77 12.56 -55.24 -11.65
N ASN A 78 11.66 -55.69 -10.78
CA ASN A 78 11.45 -57.12 -10.49
C ASN A 78 11.07 -57.91 -11.73
N ARG A 79 10.28 -57.34 -12.65
CA ARG A 79 10.04 -57.94 -13.96
C ARG A 79 11.32 -58.11 -14.77
N ALA A 80 12.14 -57.07 -14.87
CA ALA A 80 13.38 -57.12 -15.65
C ALA A 80 14.37 -58.15 -15.08
N VAL A 81 14.52 -58.18 -13.75
CA VAL A 81 15.36 -59.16 -13.05
C VAL A 81 14.83 -60.58 -13.24
N ASN A 82 13.52 -60.80 -13.12
CA ASN A 82 12.91 -62.13 -13.36
C ASN A 82 13.04 -62.59 -14.82
N LEU A 83 13.04 -61.66 -15.79
CA LEU A 83 13.31 -61.99 -17.19
C LEU A 83 14.79 -62.30 -17.43
N CYS A 84 15.69 -61.68 -16.68
CA CYS A 84 17.13 -61.88 -16.78
C CYS A 84 17.58 -63.17 -16.06
N SER A 85 16.92 -63.55 -14.96
CA SER A 85 17.15 -64.82 -14.25
C SER A 85 16.62 -66.04 -15.01
N LEU A 86 15.71 -65.85 -15.98
CA LEU A 86 15.39 -66.80 -17.03
C LEU A 86 16.52 -66.90 -18.07
N ASN A 87 17.77 -67.01 -17.60
CA ASN A 87 18.94 -67.17 -18.43
C ASN A 87 18.79 -68.46 -19.25
N PHE A 88 18.67 -68.27 -20.56
CA PHE A 88 18.38 -69.26 -21.59
C PHE A 88 19.39 -70.41 -21.71
N THR A 89 20.50 -70.36 -20.98
CA THR A 89 21.64 -71.29 -21.15
C THR A 89 21.32 -72.72 -20.71
N SER A 90 20.47 -72.94 -19.72
CA SER A 90 20.07 -74.30 -19.31
C SER A 90 18.99 -74.92 -20.21
N LEU A 91 18.26 -74.12 -20.99
CA LEU A 91 17.18 -74.59 -21.88
C LEU A 91 17.65 -74.81 -23.32
N THR A 92 18.67 -74.09 -23.79
CA THR A 92 19.23 -74.29 -25.14
C THR A 92 20.04 -75.58 -25.26
N GLN A 93 20.58 -76.11 -24.15
CA GLN A 93 21.40 -77.32 -24.17
C GLN A 93 20.58 -78.61 -24.23
N GLN A 94 19.27 -78.56 -23.94
CA GLN A 94 18.39 -79.73 -23.94
C GLN A 94 17.45 -79.81 -25.16
N TYR A 95 17.27 -78.72 -25.93
CA TYR A 95 16.23 -78.66 -26.97
C TYR A 95 16.59 -77.96 -28.31
N CYS A 96 17.84 -77.58 -28.57
CA CYS A 96 18.22 -76.98 -29.87
C CYS A 96 19.44 -77.68 -30.52
N PRO A 97 19.32 -78.22 -31.75
CA PRO A 97 20.47 -78.76 -32.49
C PRO A 97 21.39 -77.65 -33.00
N SER A 98 22.66 -78.01 -33.17
CA SER A 98 23.89 -77.21 -33.12
C SER A 98 24.15 -76.16 -34.21
N ASN A 99 23.16 -75.71 -34.99
CA ASN A 99 23.40 -74.90 -36.20
C ASN A 99 22.57 -73.60 -36.28
N VAL A 100 22.63 -72.75 -35.25
CA VAL A 100 22.18 -71.36 -35.38
C VAL A 100 23.22 -70.43 -34.75
N THR A 101 23.89 -69.65 -35.58
CA THR A 101 24.91 -68.69 -35.16
C THR A 101 24.28 -67.45 -34.52
N LEU A 102 24.85 -67.10 -33.37
CA LEU A 102 24.38 -66.16 -32.35
C LEU A 102 24.74 -64.69 -32.67
N THR A 103 24.37 -64.19 -33.85
CA THR A 103 24.64 -62.79 -34.20
C THR A 103 23.42 -62.13 -34.79
N SER A 104 22.85 -61.17 -34.07
CA SER A 104 21.64 -60.38 -34.35
C SER A 104 20.30 -61.05 -34.01
N ILE A 105 19.88 -60.93 -32.74
CA ILE A 105 18.46 -61.03 -32.38
C ILE A 105 17.99 -59.63 -32.00
N ASN A 106 17.41 -58.95 -32.98
CA ASN A 106 16.65 -57.71 -32.79
C ASN A 106 15.32 -58.02 -32.10
N PHE A 107 14.99 -57.26 -31.07
CA PHE A 107 13.90 -57.49 -30.11
C PHE A 107 12.46 -57.28 -30.66
N TYR A 108 12.25 -57.20 -31.98
CA TYR A 108 10.97 -56.76 -32.56
C TYR A 108 10.29 -57.67 -33.58
N THR A 109 10.88 -58.80 -33.99
CA THR A 109 10.17 -59.74 -34.88
C THR A 109 9.67 -60.95 -34.10
N LYS A 110 8.37 -61.25 -34.25
CA LYS A 110 7.70 -62.51 -33.88
C LYS A 110 8.65 -63.70 -34.12
N ILE A 111 9.27 -64.23 -33.07
CA ILE A 111 10.00 -65.49 -33.13
C ILE A 111 9.03 -66.59 -32.76
N SER A 112 8.81 -67.49 -33.73
CA SER A 112 8.19 -68.79 -33.52
C SER A 112 8.91 -69.49 -32.36
N LEU A 113 8.15 -69.74 -31.29
CA LEU A 113 8.63 -70.34 -30.05
C LEU A 113 9.23 -71.73 -30.30
N CYS A 114 10.51 -71.91 -29.99
CA CYS A 114 10.93 -73.16 -29.37
C CYS A 114 10.47 -73.14 -27.90
N ASN A 115 9.93 -74.27 -27.46
CA ASN A 115 9.14 -74.49 -26.25
C ASN A 115 9.75 -73.97 -24.93
N LEU A 116 9.47 -72.72 -24.60
CA LEU A 116 9.29 -72.28 -23.22
C LEU A 116 7.81 -72.51 -22.83
N PRO A 117 7.49 -72.95 -21.59
CA PRO A 117 6.10 -73.06 -21.17
C PRO A 117 5.47 -71.67 -21.16
N LYS A 118 4.58 -71.41 -22.14
CA LYS A 118 3.82 -70.16 -22.29
C LYS A 118 3.14 -69.72 -20.98
N SER A 119 2.90 -70.64 -20.05
CA SER A 119 2.26 -70.42 -18.74
C SER A 119 3.04 -69.49 -17.82
N ASN A 120 4.38 -69.55 -17.77
CA ASN A 120 5.16 -68.76 -16.82
C ASN A 120 5.24 -67.29 -17.26
N PHE A 121 5.35 -67.03 -18.56
CA PHE A 121 5.39 -65.68 -19.10
C PHE A 121 4.01 -64.99 -19.04
N THR A 122 2.93 -65.72 -19.31
CA THR A 122 1.56 -65.18 -19.15
C THR A 122 1.23 -64.94 -17.68
N PHE A 123 1.67 -65.81 -16.76
CA PHE A 123 1.49 -65.65 -15.32
C PHE A 123 2.23 -64.41 -14.78
N ILE A 124 3.50 -64.22 -15.13
CA ILE A 124 4.30 -63.04 -14.72
C ILE A 124 3.69 -61.75 -15.30
N SER A 125 3.28 -61.76 -16.57
CA SER A 125 2.65 -60.60 -17.19
C SER A 125 1.27 -60.28 -16.58
N TYR A 126 0.51 -61.29 -16.16
CA TYR A 126 -0.79 -61.11 -15.52
C TYR A 126 -0.66 -60.58 -14.09
N HIS A 127 0.21 -61.17 -13.27
CA HIS A 127 0.47 -60.73 -11.90
C HIS A 127 1.00 -59.29 -11.86
N LEU A 128 1.90 -58.94 -12.78
CA LEU A 128 2.40 -57.57 -12.91
C LEU A 128 1.27 -56.60 -13.28
N LYS A 129 0.45 -56.95 -14.28
CA LYS A 129 -0.67 -56.10 -14.71
C LYS A 129 -1.65 -55.86 -13.57
N ASP A 130 -1.97 -56.87 -12.77
CA ASP A 130 -2.85 -56.73 -11.61
C ASP A 130 -2.25 -55.82 -10.52
N HIS A 131 -0.96 -56.02 -10.17
CA HIS A 131 -0.29 -55.20 -9.16
C HIS A 131 -0.16 -53.73 -9.60
N THR A 132 0.22 -53.49 -10.86
CA THR A 132 0.37 -52.13 -11.41
C THR A 132 -0.99 -51.43 -11.51
N ASN A 133 -2.06 -52.16 -11.91
CA ASN A 133 -3.41 -51.60 -11.97
C ASN A 133 -3.91 -51.16 -10.60
N LYS A 134 -3.66 -51.95 -9.54
CA LYS A 134 -4.03 -51.59 -8.16
C LYS A 134 -3.33 -50.29 -7.70
N GLN A 135 -2.04 -50.15 -8.00
CA GLN A 135 -1.27 -48.94 -7.68
C GLN A 135 -1.77 -47.71 -8.45
N ILE A 136 -2.11 -47.86 -9.73
CA ILE A 136 -2.68 -46.79 -10.56
C ILE A 136 -4.04 -46.33 -10.00
N ILE A 137 -4.91 -47.27 -9.61
CA ILE A 137 -6.21 -46.92 -8.97
C ILE A 137 -5.98 -46.13 -7.68
N MET A 138 -5.00 -46.53 -6.86
CA MET A 138 -4.68 -45.81 -5.63
C MET A 138 -4.12 -44.40 -5.90
N LEU A 139 -3.31 -44.22 -6.94
CA LEU A 139 -2.87 -42.89 -7.39
C LEU A 139 -4.03 -42.00 -7.83
N ILE A 140 -5.03 -42.56 -8.53
CA ILE A 140 -6.25 -41.82 -8.91
C ILE A 140 -7.04 -41.40 -7.67
N ILE A 141 -7.17 -42.28 -6.67
CA ILE A 141 -7.84 -41.94 -5.40
C ILE A 141 -7.12 -40.80 -4.69
N ILE A 142 -5.78 -40.86 -4.59
CA ILE A 142 -4.99 -39.78 -3.98
C ILE A 142 -5.15 -38.48 -4.76
N ALA A 143 -5.16 -38.52 -6.10
CA ALA A 143 -5.39 -37.34 -6.93
C ALA A 143 -6.78 -36.71 -6.68
N CYS A 144 -7.83 -37.53 -6.57
CA CYS A 144 -9.17 -37.05 -6.21
C CYS A 144 -9.21 -36.43 -4.81
N VAL A 145 -8.56 -37.07 -3.83
CA VAL A 145 -8.45 -36.52 -2.46
C VAL A 145 -7.68 -35.20 -2.47
N ASN A 146 -6.59 -35.11 -3.23
CA ASN A 146 -5.79 -33.90 -3.37
C ASN A 146 -6.60 -32.75 -3.97
N LEU A 147 -7.40 -33.02 -5.00
CA LEU A 147 -8.29 -32.03 -5.61
C LEU A 147 -9.35 -31.52 -4.62
N ILE A 148 -10.05 -32.44 -3.94
CA ILE A 148 -11.11 -32.09 -3.00
C ILE A 148 -10.55 -31.34 -1.79
N SER A 149 -9.47 -31.85 -1.18
CA SER A 149 -8.84 -31.22 -0.02
C SER A 149 -8.25 -29.86 -0.37
N GLY A 150 -7.62 -29.71 -1.54
CA GLY A 150 -7.09 -28.42 -2.01
C GLY A 150 -8.19 -27.38 -2.18
N TYR A 151 -9.31 -27.75 -2.80
CA TYR A 151 -10.45 -26.86 -2.99
C TYR A 151 -11.10 -26.44 -1.66
N ILE A 152 -11.40 -27.40 -0.78
CA ILE A 152 -12.01 -27.15 0.53
C ILE A 152 -11.11 -26.25 1.38
N ARG A 153 -9.80 -26.54 1.40
CA ARG A 153 -8.81 -25.77 2.15
C ARG A 153 -8.82 -24.29 1.76
N VAL A 154 -8.68 -24.00 0.47
CA VAL A 154 -8.59 -22.61 -0.03
C VAL A 154 -9.88 -21.87 0.29
N ILE A 155 -11.04 -22.43 -0.03
CA ILE A 155 -12.32 -21.74 0.12
C ILE A 155 -12.66 -21.45 1.58
N LEU A 156 -12.51 -22.43 2.48
CA LEU A 156 -12.92 -22.25 3.87
C LEU A 156 -12.03 -21.24 4.59
N LEU A 157 -10.73 -21.26 4.33
CA LEU A 157 -9.79 -20.30 4.92
C LEU A 157 -10.00 -18.90 4.35
N GLU A 158 -10.26 -18.76 3.06
CA GLU A 158 -10.51 -17.46 2.44
C GLU A 158 -11.84 -16.84 2.91
N ILE A 159 -12.91 -17.62 3.00
CA ILE A 159 -14.19 -17.14 3.53
C ILE A 159 -14.05 -16.69 4.99
N SER A 160 -13.29 -17.43 5.80
CA SER A 160 -13.03 -17.07 7.20
C SER A 160 -12.22 -15.76 7.30
N ALA A 161 -11.21 -15.60 6.45
CA ALA A 161 -10.39 -14.39 6.40
C ALA A 161 -11.19 -13.15 6.01
N GLU A 162 -12.00 -13.22 4.95
CA GLU A 162 -12.80 -12.09 4.46
C GLU A 162 -13.81 -11.62 5.52
N ARG A 163 -14.48 -12.56 6.21
CA ARG A 163 -15.42 -12.24 7.28
C ARG A 163 -14.73 -11.57 8.47
N GLN A 164 -13.60 -12.12 8.92
CA GLN A 164 -12.84 -11.52 10.01
C GLN A 164 -12.30 -10.14 9.64
N ALA A 165 -11.75 -9.97 8.43
CA ALA A 165 -11.25 -8.69 7.95
C ALA A 165 -12.36 -7.61 7.91
N ARG A 166 -13.57 -7.98 7.48
CA ARG A 166 -14.74 -7.09 7.52
C ARG A 166 -15.11 -6.68 8.95
N THR A 167 -15.16 -7.62 9.88
CA THR A 167 -15.46 -7.33 11.30
C THR A 167 -14.39 -6.44 11.93
N ILE A 168 -13.11 -6.73 11.68
CA ILE A 168 -11.98 -5.93 12.15
C ILE A 168 -12.08 -4.50 11.60
N ARG A 169 -12.42 -4.34 10.32
CA ARG A 169 -12.60 -3.02 9.70
C ARG A 169 -13.71 -2.22 10.36
N GLN A 170 -14.85 -2.85 10.68
CA GLN A 170 -15.95 -2.19 11.37
C GLN A 170 -15.57 -1.76 12.78
N ILE A 171 -14.93 -2.64 13.55
CA ILE A 171 -14.51 -2.35 14.93
C ILE A 171 -13.43 -1.27 14.96
N LEU A 172 -12.44 -1.34 14.06
CA LEU A 172 -11.40 -0.33 13.96
C LEU A 172 -12.00 1.03 13.57
N PHE A 173 -12.89 1.07 12.57
CA PHE A 173 -13.55 2.31 12.17
C PHE A 173 -14.35 2.91 13.33
N GLN A 174 -15.16 2.10 14.02
CA GLN A 174 -15.92 2.54 15.18
C GLN A 174 -15.02 3.02 16.32
N SER A 175 -13.91 2.31 16.56
CA SER A 175 -12.93 2.67 17.59
C SER A 175 -12.27 4.01 17.28
N ILE A 176 -11.81 4.23 16.04
CA ILE A 176 -11.20 5.49 15.58
C ILE A 176 -12.19 6.66 15.75
N LEU A 177 -13.46 6.50 15.34
CA LEU A 177 -14.46 7.56 15.49
C LEU A 177 -14.76 7.93 16.96
N ASN A 178 -14.54 6.99 17.88
CA ASN A 178 -14.74 7.21 19.31
C ASN A 178 -13.50 7.79 20.00
N LYS A 179 -12.36 7.95 19.31
CA LYS A 179 -11.12 8.49 19.91
C LYS A 179 -11.25 9.99 20.18
N ASP A 180 -10.60 10.43 21.26
CA ASP A 180 -10.50 11.84 21.61
C ASP A 180 -9.69 12.62 20.57
N ILE A 181 -9.91 13.94 20.45
CA ILE A 181 -9.17 14.77 19.49
C ILE A 181 -7.66 14.70 19.71
N ILE A 182 -7.23 14.50 20.96
CA ILE A 182 -5.82 14.38 21.37
C ILE A 182 -5.13 13.26 20.60
N PHE A 183 -5.86 12.18 20.32
CA PHE A 183 -5.34 11.08 19.52
C PHE A 183 -4.99 11.54 18.10
N PHE A 184 -5.82 12.38 17.49
CA PHE A 184 -5.64 12.91 16.13
C PHE A 184 -4.60 14.02 16.04
N ASP A 185 -4.33 14.73 17.13
CA ASP A 185 -3.22 15.69 17.20
C ASP A 185 -1.85 15.00 17.17
N ILE A 186 -1.77 13.80 17.75
CA ILE A 186 -0.53 13.02 17.86
C ILE A 186 -0.34 12.11 16.64
N HIS A 187 -1.43 11.58 16.07
CA HIS A 187 -1.39 10.63 14.96
C HIS A 187 -1.76 11.28 13.63
N ASN A 188 -0.96 11.02 12.60
CA ASN A 188 -1.27 11.49 11.25
C ASN A 188 -2.52 10.78 10.69
N THR A 189 -3.51 11.57 10.26
CA THR A 189 -4.76 11.07 9.67
C THR A 189 -4.53 10.21 8.41
N GLY A 190 -3.49 10.52 7.62
CA GLY A 190 -3.11 9.72 6.47
C GLY A 190 -2.64 8.31 6.85
N GLU A 191 -1.92 8.17 7.96
CA GLU A 191 -1.47 6.88 8.47
C GLU A 191 -2.66 6.02 8.95
N LEU A 192 -3.63 6.63 9.64
CA LEU A 192 -4.84 5.93 10.09
C LEU A 192 -5.66 5.37 8.91
N SER A 193 -5.77 6.13 7.81
CA SER A 193 -6.43 5.67 6.58
C SER A 193 -5.70 4.49 5.93
N LEU A 194 -4.36 4.54 5.91
CA LEU A 194 -3.54 3.42 5.44
C LEU A 194 -3.69 2.18 6.33
N ARG A 195 -3.81 2.34 7.65
CA ARG A 195 -4.07 1.21 8.57
C ARG A 195 -5.42 0.55 8.28
N LEU A 196 -6.45 1.34 7.98
CA LEU A 196 -7.82 0.85 7.68
C LEU A 196 -7.92 0.08 6.35
N THR A 197 -6.95 0.28 5.45
CA THR A 197 -6.90 -0.35 4.13
C THR A 197 -5.77 -1.37 4.04
N ASN A 198 -4.51 -0.92 4.02
CA ASN A 198 -3.34 -1.74 3.78
C ASN A 198 -3.08 -2.76 4.90
N ASP A 199 -3.15 -2.35 6.17
CA ASP A 199 -2.80 -3.26 7.27
C ASP A 199 -3.89 -4.31 7.51
N ILE A 200 -5.16 -3.97 7.31
CA ILE A 200 -6.25 -4.97 7.30
C ILE A 200 -6.06 -5.98 6.17
N ASN A 201 -5.66 -5.53 4.97
CA ASN A 201 -5.40 -6.44 3.84
C ASN A 201 -4.21 -7.36 4.12
N LYS A 202 -3.15 -6.89 4.80
CA LYS A 202 -2.05 -7.77 5.26
C LYS A 202 -2.53 -8.83 6.25
N ILE A 203 -3.42 -8.45 7.19
CA ILE A 203 -4.02 -9.40 8.12
C ILE A 203 -4.83 -10.45 7.37
N HIS A 204 -5.71 -10.02 6.46
CA HIS A 204 -6.51 -10.89 5.59
C HIS A 204 -5.62 -11.91 4.86
N ASP A 205 -4.58 -11.43 4.18
CA ASP A 205 -3.63 -12.25 3.45
C ASP A 205 -2.94 -13.30 4.33
N GLY A 206 -2.54 -12.92 5.55
CA GLY A 206 -1.83 -13.80 6.46
C GLY A 206 -2.71 -14.86 7.13
N ILE A 207 -4.00 -14.58 7.37
CA ILE A 207 -4.95 -15.52 8.00
C ILE A 207 -5.71 -16.39 7.00
N GLY A 208 -5.76 -16.00 5.73
CA GLY A 208 -6.46 -16.70 4.65
C GLY A 208 -5.71 -17.91 4.09
N ASN A 209 -5.77 -18.11 2.77
CA ASN A 209 -5.15 -19.27 2.11
C ASN A 209 -3.67 -19.50 2.48
N LYS A 210 -2.89 -18.42 2.67
CA LYS A 210 -1.46 -18.49 3.02
C LYS A 210 -1.23 -19.21 4.36
N PHE A 211 -2.13 -19.05 5.33
CA PHE A 211 -2.07 -19.79 6.60
C PHE A 211 -2.19 -21.31 6.37
N GLY A 212 -3.10 -21.72 5.50
CA GLY A 212 -3.26 -23.13 5.11
C GLY A 212 -2.01 -23.68 4.43
N SER A 213 -1.37 -22.90 3.57
CA SER A 213 -0.11 -23.28 2.91
C SER A 213 1.06 -23.42 3.90
N VAL A 214 1.11 -22.63 4.97
CA VAL A 214 2.09 -22.83 6.05
C VAL A 214 1.91 -24.19 6.71
N ILE A 215 0.66 -24.55 7.04
CA ILE A 215 0.34 -25.84 7.66
C ILE A 215 0.68 -26.99 6.70
N GLU A 216 0.26 -26.88 5.44
CA GLU A 216 0.55 -27.86 4.39
C GLU A 216 2.05 -28.17 4.33
N ILE A 217 2.90 -27.14 4.22
CA ILE A 217 4.34 -27.32 4.07
C ILE A 217 4.96 -27.97 5.31
N LEU A 218 4.53 -27.59 6.51
CA LEU A 218 4.99 -28.21 7.75
C LEU A 218 4.59 -29.69 7.81
N ILE A 219 3.37 -30.02 7.41
CA ILE A 219 2.89 -31.40 7.38
C ILE A 219 3.62 -32.22 6.33
N THR A 220 3.76 -31.71 5.10
CA THR A 220 4.52 -32.40 4.04
C THR A 220 5.96 -32.68 4.48
N PHE A 221 6.61 -31.71 5.11
CA PHE A 221 7.96 -31.87 5.64
C PHE A 221 8.03 -32.98 6.71
N MET A 222 7.14 -32.94 7.70
CA MET A 222 7.09 -33.95 8.76
C MET A 222 6.75 -35.33 8.21
N SER A 223 5.76 -35.43 7.32
CA SER A 223 5.37 -36.68 6.67
C SER A 223 6.49 -37.29 5.84
N CYS A 224 7.23 -36.48 5.06
CA CYS A 224 8.39 -36.95 4.29
C CYS A 224 9.48 -37.55 5.20
N ILE A 225 9.80 -36.90 6.32
CA ILE A 225 10.79 -37.43 7.27
C ILE A 225 10.29 -38.74 7.87
N ILE A 226 9.07 -38.77 8.40
CA ILE A 226 8.49 -39.96 9.04
C ILE A 226 8.48 -41.14 8.06
N ILE A 227 7.98 -40.93 6.84
CA ILE A 227 7.95 -41.97 5.80
C ILE A 227 9.35 -42.43 5.41
N GLY A 228 10.31 -41.51 5.27
CA GLY A 228 11.70 -41.83 4.97
C GLY A 228 12.32 -42.76 6.03
N PHE A 229 12.08 -42.47 7.31
CA PHE A 229 12.58 -43.31 8.41
C PHE A 229 11.89 -44.68 8.45
N ILE A 230 10.59 -44.76 8.14
CA ILE A 230 9.84 -46.02 8.08
C ILE A 230 10.34 -46.92 6.94
N LYS A 231 10.48 -46.37 5.73
CA LYS A 231 10.90 -47.16 4.55
C LYS A 231 12.40 -47.49 4.57
N GLY A 232 13.25 -46.63 5.12
CA GLY A 232 14.69 -46.86 5.13
C GLY A 232 15.47 -45.92 6.06
N TRP A 233 15.52 -46.25 7.35
CA TRP A 233 16.22 -45.43 8.36
C TRP A 233 17.71 -45.21 8.08
N LYS A 234 18.42 -46.20 7.52
CA LYS A 234 19.86 -46.08 7.19
C LYS A 234 20.12 -45.03 6.11
N LEU A 235 19.35 -45.05 5.01
CA LEU A 235 19.49 -44.10 3.91
C LEU A 235 19.06 -42.69 4.34
N SER A 236 17.99 -42.61 5.12
CA SER A 236 17.46 -41.35 5.67
C SER A 236 18.46 -40.65 6.59
N LEU A 237 19.18 -41.39 7.44
CA LEU A 237 20.26 -40.83 8.27
C LEU A 237 21.43 -40.30 7.44
N VAL A 238 21.81 -40.99 6.36
CA VAL A 238 22.89 -40.54 5.47
C VAL A 238 22.50 -39.22 4.80
N ILE A 239 21.28 -39.11 4.25
CA ILE A 239 20.79 -37.87 3.62
C ILE A 239 20.69 -36.75 4.65
N LEU A 240 20.19 -37.04 5.85
CA LEU A 240 20.07 -36.06 6.93
C LEU A 240 21.43 -35.55 7.43
N ALA A 241 22.49 -36.38 7.39
CA ALA A 241 23.84 -35.97 7.72
C ALA A 241 24.41 -34.91 6.76
N PHE A 242 23.95 -34.87 5.50
CA PHE A 242 24.31 -33.83 4.54
C PHE A 242 23.46 -32.56 4.66
N ALA A 243 22.31 -32.61 5.33
CA ALA A 243 21.41 -31.46 5.47
C ALA A 243 22.07 -30.24 6.17
N PRO A 244 22.83 -30.39 7.29
CA PRO A 244 23.54 -29.27 7.91
C PRO A 244 24.51 -28.56 6.96
N ILE A 245 25.18 -29.29 6.07
CA ILE A 245 26.11 -28.71 5.09
C ILE A 245 25.33 -27.83 4.12
N ILE A 246 24.18 -28.30 3.63
CA ILE A 246 23.28 -27.50 2.77
C ILE A 246 22.81 -26.25 3.53
N PHE A 247 22.34 -26.38 4.77
CA PHE A 247 21.90 -25.21 5.57
C PHE A 247 23.02 -24.19 5.83
N ILE A 248 24.23 -24.64 6.15
CA ILE A 248 25.38 -23.75 6.39
C ILE A 248 25.76 -23.01 5.12
N THR A 249 25.83 -23.70 3.97
CA THR A 249 26.16 -23.05 2.69
C THR A 249 25.10 -22.01 2.30
N LEU A 250 23.81 -22.32 2.50
CA LEU A 250 22.71 -21.38 2.29
C LEU A 250 22.78 -20.17 3.25
N ALA A 251 23.10 -20.38 4.52
CA ALA A 251 23.24 -19.30 5.50
C ALA A 251 24.40 -18.36 5.17
N ILE A 252 25.51 -18.89 4.64
CA ILE A 252 26.64 -18.09 4.17
C ILE A 252 26.24 -17.25 2.95
N LEU A 253 25.60 -17.88 1.94
CA LEU A 253 25.09 -17.16 0.76
C LEU A 253 24.10 -16.07 1.15
N PHE A 254 23.18 -16.36 2.08
CA PHE A 254 22.23 -15.39 2.63
C PHE A 254 22.93 -14.17 3.22
N ARG A 255 23.98 -14.39 4.01
CA ARG A 255 24.76 -13.31 4.61
C ARG A 255 25.48 -12.47 3.56
N ILE A 256 26.07 -13.11 2.55
CA ILE A 256 26.75 -12.39 1.47
C ILE A 256 25.75 -11.53 0.68
N VAL A 257 24.61 -12.10 0.29
CA VAL A 257 23.58 -11.36 -0.45
C VAL A 257 23.06 -10.17 0.36
N THR A 258 22.76 -10.36 1.65
CA THR A 258 22.28 -9.26 2.51
C THR A 258 23.32 -8.16 2.73
N GLU A 259 24.60 -8.51 2.86
CA GLU A 259 25.67 -7.51 2.95
C GLU A 259 25.83 -6.75 1.62
N MET A 260 25.76 -7.44 0.48
CA MET A 260 25.87 -6.83 -0.85
C MET A 260 24.68 -5.92 -1.17
N THR A 261 23.45 -6.34 -0.85
CA THR A 261 22.27 -5.49 -1.06
C THR A 261 22.34 -4.24 -0.20
N VAL A 262 22.78 -4.32 1.05
CA VAL A 262 22.97 -3.13 1.91
C VAL A 262 24.04 -2.19 1.35
N ILE A 263 25.11 -2.71 0.75
CA ILE A 263 26.14 -1.89 0.10
C ILE A 263 25.58 -1.21 -1.15
N GLU A 264 24.86 -1.95 -1.99
CA GLU A 264 24.16 -1.44 -3.17
C GLU A 264 23.16 -0.34 -2.77
N LEU A 265 22.34 -0.60 -1.76
CA LEU A 265 21.38 0.35 -1.19
C LEU A 265 22.04 1.57 -0.56
N LYS A 266 23.26 1.47 -0.03
CA LYS A 266 24.04 2.62 0.43
C LYS A 266 24.61 3.43 -0.72
N ALA A 267 25.05 2.77 -1.80
CA ALA A 267 25.43 3.44 -3.04
C ALA A 267 24.23 4.14 -3.71
N TYR A 268 23.03 3.56 -3.56
CA TYR A 268 21.75 4.13 -3.99
C TYR A 268 21.08 5.03 -2.93
N GLY A 269 21.61 5.08 -1.71
CA GLY A 269 21.02 5.63 -0.48
C GLY A 269 20.84 7.14 -0.43
N LYS A 270 20.77 7.78 -1.59
CA LYS A 270 20.15 9.09 -1.80
C LYS A 270 18.65 9.01 -2.17
N ALA A 271 18.05 7.82 -2.37
CA ALA A 271 16.59 7.67 -2.48
C ALA A 271 16.17 6.22 -2.18
N GLY A 272 15.27 6.01 -1.21
CA GLY A 272 14.92 4.68 -0.69
C GLY A 272 13.58 4.11 -1.17
N THR A 273 13.50 2.77 -1.16
CA THR A 273 12.46 1.88 -0.58
C THR A 273 13.01 0.45 -0.64
N VAL A 274 13.20 -0.19 0.52
CA VAL A 274 14.33 -1.14 0.71
C VAL A 274 13.95 -2.56 1.18
N ALA A 275 12.74 -2.80 1.68
CA ALA A 275 12.46 -4.05 2.38
C ALA A 275 11.91 -5.18 1.48
N GLU A 276 11.23 -4.84 0.40
CA GLU A 276 10.39 -5.80 -0.35
C GLU A 276 11.19 -6.62 -1.38
N GLU A 277 12.09 -5.99 -2.13
CA GLU A 277 12.90 -6.67 -3.16
C GLU A 277 13.98 -7.57 -2.57
N VAL A 278 14.56 -7.19 -1.43
CA VAL A 278 15.58 -7.99 -0.72
C VAL A 278 14.97 -9.31 -0.23
N PHE A 279 13.71 -9.30 0.19
CA PHE A 279 13.00 -10.50 0.64
C PHE A 279 12.68 -11.47 -0.52
N ILE A 280 12.37 -10.93 -1.70
CA ILE A 280 12.15 -11.72 -2.92
C ILE A 280 13.46 -12.39 -3.39
N CYS A 281 14.58 -11.67 -3.34
CA CYS A 281 15.91 -12.19 -3.70
C CYS A 281 16.45 -13.22 -2.69
N ILE A 282 16.18 -13.02 -1.40
CA ILE A 282 16.44 -14.00 -0.33
C ILE A 282 15.65 -15.29 -0.61
N SER A 283 14.40 -15.18 -1.05
CA SER A 283 13.50 -16.32 -1.24
C SER A 283 13.85 -17.20 -2.45
N TYR A 284 14.46 -16.64 -3.50
CA TYR A 284 14.89 -17.38 -4.70
C TYR A 284 16.09 -18.32 -4.42
N ALA A 285 16.92 -18.01 -3.42
CA ALA A 285 18.09 -18.81 -3.05
C ALA A 285 17.76 -20.09 -2.26
N PHE A 286 16.54 -20.20 -1.69
CA PHE A 286 16.08 -21.34 -0.89
C PHE A 286 15.26 -22.37 -1.67
N LEU A 287 15.31 -22.41 -3.01
CA LEU A 287 14.31 -22.97 -3.94
C LEU A 287 13.62 -24.34 -3.63
N SER A 288 14.13 -25.19 -2.73
CA SER A 288 13.43 -26.41 -2.25
C SER A 288 12.80 -26.33 -0.85
N LEU A 289 13.20 -25.38 0.01
CA LEU A 289 12.49 -24.96 1.24
C LEU A 289 11.76 -23.61 1.07
N GLY A 290 12.14 -22.85 0.04
CA GLY A 290 11.82 -21.43 -0.20
C GLY A 290 10.40 -21.17 -0.70
N GLN A 291 9.69 -22.22 -1.11
CA GLN A 291 8.24 -22.14 -1.38
C GLN A 291 7.46 -21.75 -0.11
N ALA A 292 8.00 -22.03 1.08
CA ALA A 292 7.35 -21.69 2.36
C ALA A 292 7.52 -20.23 2.78
N SER A 293 8.62 -19.60 2.36
CA SER A 293 9.04 -18.25 2.76
C SER A 293 7.94 -17.19 2.60
N PRO A 294 7.31 -17.01 1.41
CA PRO A 294 6.31 -15.97 1.22
C PRO A 294 5.08 -16.16 2.13
N TYR A 295 4.73 -17.41 2.46
CA TYR A 295 3.61 -17.70 3.35
C TYR A 295 3.94 -17.37 4.82
N PHE A 296 5.15 -17.70 5.28
CA PHE A 296 5.61 -17.30 6.62
C PHE A 296 5.78 -15.79 6.75
N GLN A 297 6.25 -15.12 5.70
CA GLN A 297 6.37 -13.66 5.67
C GLN A 297 4.99 -13.00 5.78
N ALA A 298 4.02 -13.43 4.98
CA ALA A 298 2.66 -12.88 5.05
C ALA A 298 2.04 -13.08 6.44
N LEU A 299 2.26 -14.23 7.07
CA LEU A 299 1.83 -14.46 8.45
C LEU A 299 2.54 -13.54 9.45
N TYR A 300 3.82 -13.25 9.27
CA TYR A 300 4.56 -12.31 10.11
C TYR A 300 4.06 -10.87 9.93
N GLU A 301 3.88 -10.41 8.69
CA GLU A 301 3.34 -9.09 8.37
C GLU A 301 1.94 -8.89 8.92
N ALA A 302 1.08 -9.91 8.82
CA ALA A 302 -0.24 -9.90 9.45
C ALA A 302 -0.15 -9.68 10.97
N ARG A 303 0.81 -10.31 11.65
CA ARG A 303 0.98 -10.14 13.11
C ARG A 303 1.51 -8.76 13.50
N VAL A 304 2.35 -8.16 12.67
CA VAL A 304 2.85 -6.78 12.88
C VAL A 304 1.75 -5.76 12.58
N ALA A 305 1.02 -5.92 11.47
CA ALA A 305 -0.13 -5.09 11.13
C ALA A 305 -1.22 -5.14 12.20
N ALA A 306 -1.52 -6.35 12.70
CA ALA A 306 -2.46 -6.55 13.80
C ALA A 306 -2.03 -5.84 15.07
N PHE A 307 -0.73 -5.72 15.36
CA PHE A 307 -0.24 -4.99 16.53
C PHE A 307 -0.69 -3.51 16.51
N GLY A 308 -0.45 -2.84 15.38
CA GLY A 308 -0.83 -1.43 15.21
C GLY A 308 -2.34 -1.19 15.31
N ILE A 309 -3.15 -2.16 14.86
CA ILE A 309 -4.60 -2.11 14.94
C ILE A 309 -5.10 -2.39 16.37
N TRP A 310 -4.61 -3.45 17.02
CA TRP A 310 -5.00 -3.78 18.39
C TRP A 310 -4.63 -2.70 19.38
N LYS A 311 -3.49 -2.03 19.20
CA LYS A 311 -3.11 -0.90 20.03
C LYS A 311 -4.17 0.21 20.00
N ILE A 312 -4.77 0.50 18.85
CA ILE A 312 -5.84 1.51 18.72
C ILE A 312 -7.15 0.97 19.32
N VAL A 313 -7.51 -0.27 19.00
CA VAL A 313 -8.79 -0.88 19.40
C VAL A 313 -8.87 -1.13 20.90
N ASP A 314 -7.79 -1.59 21.54
CA ASP A 314 -7.75 -1.93 22.96
C ASP A 314 -7.45 -0.73 23.87
N GLU A 315 -6.97 0.38 23.31
CA GLU A 315 -6.77 1.62 24.08
C GLU A 315 -8.12 2.19 24.50
N ILE A 316 -8.37 2.17 25.82
CA ILE A 316 -9.59 2.66 26.46
C ILE A 316 -9.63 4.18 26.30
N ASN A 317 -10.75 4.71 25.78
CA ASN A 317 -10.97 6.14 25.71
C ASN A 317 -11.26 6.67 27.12
N ASN A 318 -10.60 7.77 27.51
CA ASN A 318 -10.81 8.38 28.83
C ASN A 318 -12.14 9.13 28.90
N VAL A 319 -12.68 9.59 27.77
CA VAL A 319 -13.96 10.31 27.69
C VAL A 319 -15.07 9.36 27.24
N ASP A 320 -15.78 8.77 28.20
CA ASP A 320 -16.96 7.96 27.92
C ASP A 320 -18.14 8.86 27.53
N SER A 321 -18.52 8.88 26.24
CA SER A 321 -19.50 9.82 25.70
C SER A 321 -20.91 9.66 26.27
N ASP A 322 -21.21 8.52 26.91
CA ASP A 322 -22.55 8.15 27.38
C ASP A 322 -22.74 8.34 28.89
N LYS A 323 -21.70 8.73 29.63
CA LYS A 323 -21.78 9.03 31.06
C LYS A 323 -21.87 10.54 31.31
N GLY A 324 -22.57 10.95 32.38
CA GLY A 324 -22.64 12.33 32.84
C GLY A 324 -24.07 12.85 33.06
N LEU A 325 -24.17 14.06 33.59
CA LEU A 325 -25.44 14.75 33.86
C LEU A 325 -26.07 15.25 32.55
N THR A 326 -27.38 15.03 32.42
CA THR A 326 -28.24 15.69 31.42
C THR A 326 -29.21 16.59 32.18
N LYS A 327 -29.18 17.89 31.92
CA LYS A 327 -30.10 18.88 32.53
C LYS A 327 -31.17 19.21 31.48
N ASP A 328 -32.42 19.40 31.90
CA ASP A 328 -33.49 19.70 30.93
C ASP A 328 -33.47 21.17 30.49
N ASP A 329 -33.06 22.10 31.37
CA ASP A 329 -32.99 23.54 31.08
C ASP A 329 -31.57 24.09 31.27
N LEU A 330 -30.86 24.31 30.16
CA LEU A 330 -29.57 25.01 30.14
C LEU A 330 -29.79 26.51 29.97
N ILE A 331 -29.35 27.30 30.95
CA ILE A 331 -29.45 28.77 30.95
C ILE A 331 -28.35 29.38 30.07
N GLY A 332 -27.16 28.75 30.07
CA GLY A 332 -26.04 29.13 29.22
C GLY A 332 -25.10 30.13 29.86
N GLU A 333 -24.92 30.10 31.18
CA GLU A 333 -23.91 30.92 31.87
C GLU A 333 -22.56 30.20 31.90
N ILE A 334 -21.47 30.88 31.51
CA ILE A 334 -20.14 30.28 31.38
C ILE A 334 -19.13 31.00 32.27
N HIS A 335 -18.36 30.26 33.05
CA HIS A 335 -17.28 30.80 33.89
C HIS A 335 -15.97 30.04 33.67
N PHE A 336 -14.91 30.77 33.35
CA PHE A 336 -13.53 30.28 33.38
C PHE A 336 -12.89 30.71 34.70
N SER A 337 -12.30 29.78 35.44
CA SER A 337 -11.66 30.03 36.74
C SER A 337 -10.24 29.48 36.78
N ASN A 338 -9.25 30.39 36.67
CA ASN A 338 -7.81 30.15 36.75
C ASN A 338 -7.34 29.00 35.86
N VAL A 339 -7.77 29.01 34.58
CA VAL A 339 -7.52 27.91 33.65
C VAL A 339 -6.10 27.97 33.10
N TYR A 340 -5.40 26.84 33.20
CA TYR A 340 -4.10 26.62 32.54
C TYR A 340 -4.20 25.47 31.55
N PHE A 341 -3.59 25.65 30.38
CA PHE A 341 -3.65 24.67 29.31
C PHE A 341 -2.44 24.72 28.37
N SER A 342 -1.98 23.52 27.98
CA SER A 342 -0.95 23.29 26.96
C SER A 342 -1.41 22.14 26.06
N TYR A 343 -1.19 22.23 24.75
CA TYR A 343 -1.57 21.15 23.84
C TYR A 343 -0.70 19.91 24.05
N PRO A 344 -1.26 18.69 24.03
CA PRO A 344 -0.49 17.46 24.21
C PRO A 344 0.61 17.23 23.16
N SER A 345 0.46 17.77 21.96
CA SER A 345 1.47 17.73 20.90
C SER A 345 2.71 18.57 21.21
N ARG A 346 2.58 19.57 22.10
CA ARG A 346 3.65 20.48 22.55
C ARG A 346 3.47 20.81 24.04
N PRO A 347 3.74 19.85 24.94
CA PRO A 347 3.48 20.01 26.37
C PRO A 347 4.33 21.12 27.02
N ASP A 348 5.48 21.46 26.42
CA ASP A 348 6.41 22.46 26.94
C ASP A 348 5.99 23.91 26.67
N VAL A 349 4.96 24.14 25.84
CA VAL A 349 4.51 25.48 25.46
C VAL A 349 3.13 25.75 26.09
N PRO A 350 3.06 26.53 27.19
CA PRO A 350 1.79 26.92 27.76
C PRO A 350 1.06 27.89 26.83
N ILE A 351 -0.22 27.62 26.59
CA ILE A 351 -1.08 28.45 25.73
C ILE A 351 -2.00 29.34 26.56
N LEU A 352 -2.58 28.78 27.63
CA LEU A 352 -3.41 29.53 28.57
C LEU A 352 -2.72 29.56 29.93
N ASN A 353 -2.63 30.75 30.50
CA ASN A 353 -2.00 31.02 31.79
C ASN A 353 -3.02 31.75 32.66
N ASN A 354 -3.43 31.16 33.78
CA ASN A 354 -4.32 31.81 34.75
C ASN A 354 -5.58 32.49 34.18
N LEU A 355 -6.23 31.88 33.19
CA LEU A 355 -7.32 32.53 32.48
C LEU A 355 -8.62 32.52 33.31
N SER A 356 -9.18 33.71 33.56
CA SER A 356 -10.43 33.89 34.33
C SER A 356 -11.33 34.96 33.70
N PHE A 357 -12.56 34.58 33.35
CA PHE A 357 -13.60 35.50 32.88
C PHE A 357 -14.98 34.84 32.95
N ASN A 358 -16.04 35.65 32.83
CA ASN A 358 -17.43 35.19 32.84
C ASN A 358 -18.25 35.71 31.66
N ILE A 359 -19.23 34.90 31.26
CA ILE A 359 -20.21 35.20 30.21
C ILE A 359 -21.60 34.97 30.80
N LYS A 360 -22.41 36.03 30.84
CA LYS A 360 -23.80 35.95 31.32
C LYS A 360 -24.70 35.29 30.26
N SER A 361 -25.81 34.71 30.71
CA SER A 361 -26.82 34.15 29.81
C SER A 361 -27.33 35.19 28.81
N GLY A 362 -27.37 34.83 27.52
CA GLY A 362 -27.83 35.69 26.43
C GLY A 362 -26.88 36.83 26.05
N GLN A 363 -25.71 36.92 26.68
CA GLN A 363 -24.69 37.93 26.40
C GLN A 363 -23.83 37.52 25.21
N THR A 364 -23.49 38.48 24.35
CA THR A 364 -22.52 38.32 23.27
C THR A 364 -21.15 38.84 23.71
N VAL A 365 -20.17 37.95 23.79
CA VAL A 365 -18.81 38.26 24.23
C VAL A 365 -17.81 38.07 23.09
N ALA A 366 -16.99 39.08 22.82
CA ALA A 366 -15.94 39.02 21.81
C ALA A 366 -14.56 38.81 22.44
N LEU A 367 -13.81 37.80 21.96
CA LEU A 367 -12.39 37.58 22.29
C LEU A 367 -11.52 38.25 21.21
N VAL A 368 -10.66 39.16 21.64
CA VAL A 368 -9.75 39.93 20.76
C VAL A 368 -8.32 39.76 21.26
N GLY A 369 -7.33 39.75 20.37
CA GLY A 369 -5.91 39.66 20.75
C GLY A 369 -5.03 39.17 19.62
N SER A 370 -3.70 39.23 19.82
CA SER A 370 -2.72 38.79 18.82
C SER A 370 -2.89 37.32 18.45
N SER A 371 -2.38 36.91 17.28
CA SER A 371 -2.30 35.48 16.94
C SER A 371 -1.51 34.72 18.01
N GLY A 372 -1.96 33.50 18.34
CA GLY A 372 -1.36 32.68 19.40
C GLY A 372 -1.74 33.05 20.85
N SER A 373 -2.65 34.00 21.09
CA SER A 373 -3.08 34.36 22.45
C SER A 373 -4.01 33.35 23.14
N GLY A 374 -4.40 32.26 22.47
CA GLY A 374 -5.25 31.19 23.05
C GLY A 374 -6.76 31.33 22.80
N LYS A 375 -7.20 32.25 21.93
CA LYS A 375 -8.64 32.49 21.64
C LYS A 375 -9.39 31.23 21.20
N SER A 376 -8.93 30.57 20.13
CA SER A 376 -9.59 29.35 19.60
C SER A 376 -9.49 28.19 20.59
N THR A 377 -8.47 28.18 21.45
CA THR A 377 -8.34 27.21 22.54
C THR A 377 -9.50 27.31 23.54
N CYS A 378 -10.01 28.51 23.83
CA CYS A 378 -11.20 28.68 24.67
C CYS A 378 -12.43 27.98 24.08
N ILE A 379 -12.64 28.11 22.76
CA ILE A 379 -13.73 27.43 22.03
C ILE A 379 -13.55 25.90 22.07
N GLN A 380 -12.33 25.40 21.93
CA GLN A 380 -12.05 23.96 21.98
C GLN A 380 -12.25 23.37 23.38
N LEU A 381 -11.88 24.11 24.43
CA LEU A 381 -12.14 23.71 25.82
C LEU A 381 -13.64 23.69 26.14
N LEU A 382 -14.42 24.66 25.64
CA LEU A 382 -15.89 24.66 25.80
C LEU A 382 -16.58 23.51 25.05
N GLN A 383 -16.02 23.05 23.94
CA GLN A 383 -16.49 21.85 23.24
C GLN A 383 -16.07 20.55 23.94
N ARG A 384 -15.27 20.66 25.01
CA ARG A 384 -14.61 19.56 25.71
C ARG A 384 -13.88 18.65 24.71
N PHE A 385 -13.14 19.28 23.80
CA PHE A 385 -12.14 18.62 22.96
C PHE A 385 -10.89 18.32 23.79
N TYR A 386 -10.56 19.22 24.71
CA TYR A 386 -9.52 19.02 25.71
C TYR A 386 -10.08 19.30 27.10
N ASP A 387 -9.47 18.71 28.11
CA ASP A 387 -9.71 19.06 29.51
C ASP A 387 -8.64 20.06 29.98
N SER A 388 -9.00 20.97 30.87
CA SER A 388 -8.06 21.91 31.50
C SER A 388 -7.08 21.18 32.43
N GLN A 389 -5.80 21.55 32.42
CA GLN A 389 -4.78 20.95 33.29
C GLN A 389 -4.91 21.42 34.74
N LEU A 390 -5.16 22.72 34.92
CA LEU A 390 -5.44 23.37 36.21
C LEU A 390 -6.58 24.36 36.02
N GLY A 391 -7.28 24.67 37.12
CA GLY A 391 -8.48 25.51 37.10
C GLY A 391 -9.75 24.72 36.79
N SER A 392 -10.86 25.43 36.59
CA SER A 392 -12.14 24.83 36.22
C SER A 392 -12.92 25.69 35.24
N ILE A 393 -13.66 25.02 34.36
CA ILE A 393 -14.62 25.62 33.46
C ILE A 393 -16.00 25.18 33.92
N LEU A 394 -16.85 26.16 34.26
CA LEU A 394 -18.18 25.93 34.80
C LEU A 394 -19.23 26.39 33.78
N ILE A 395 -20.25 25.57 33.57
CA ILE A 395 -21.46 25.92 32.82
C ILE A 395 -22.64 25.82 33.79
N ASP A 396 -23.42 26.90 33.94
CA ASP A 396 -24.51 27.02 34.92
C ASP A 396 -24.08 26.63 36.36
N GLY A 397 -22.84 26.95 36.73
CA GLY A 397 -22.27 26.67 38.06
C GLY A 397 -21.77 25.24 38.30
N LYS A 398 -21.85 24.33 37.31
CA LYS A 398 -21.29 22.97 37.39
C LYS A 398 -20.10 22.79 36.46
N GLN A 399 -19.15 21.92 36.82
CA GLN A 399 -17.99 21.67 35.97
C GLN A 399 -18.39 21.03 34.64
N ILE A 400 -17.75 21.48 33.56
CA ILE A 400 -18.00 20.97 32.21
C ILE A 400 -17.77 19.45 32.09
N ASN A 401 -16.90 18.90 32.94
CA ASN A 401 -16.54 17.48 32.95
C ASN A 401 -17.66 16.58 33.50
N GLU A 402 -18.58 17.13 34.31
CA GLU A 402 -19.69 16.39 34.91
C GLU A 402 -20.84 16.14 33.94
N TYR A 403 -20.95 16.95 32.88
CA TYR A 403 -22.00 16.83 31.88
C TYR A 403 -21.74 15.67 30.91
N ASN A 404 -22.83 15.07 30.42
CA ASN A 404 -22.75 14.13 29.32
C ASN A 404 -22.25 14.84 28.05
N LEU A 405 -21.25 14.25 27.37
CA LEU A 405 -20.58 14.88 26.23
C LEU A 405 -21.50 15.09 25.02
N LYS A 406 -22.34 14.09 24.70
CA LYS A 406 -23.31 14.18 23.59
C LYS A 406 -24.35 15.25 23.88
N TRP A 407 -24.86 15.29 25.11
CA TRP A 407 -25.81 16.30 25.56
C TRP A 407 -25.21 17.71 25.53
N LEU A 408 -23.98 17.89 26.03
CA LEU A 408 -23.28 19.17 26.03
C LEU A 408 -23.12 19.70 24.59
N ARG A 409 -22.59 18.88 23.69
CA ARG A 409 -22.36 19.26 22.28
C ARG A 409 -23.65 19.43 21.47
N LYS A 410 -24.77 18.89 21.93
CA LYS A 410 -26.09 19.16 21.34
C LYS A 410 -26.55 20.59 21.62
N HIS A 411 -26.22 21.14 22.79
CA HIS A 411 -26.59 22.50 23.20
C HIS A 411 -25.60 23.58 22.74
N ILE A 412 -24.47 23.18 22.15
CA ILE A 412 -23.45 24.06 21.61
C ILE A 412 -23.50 24.05 20.07
N GLY A 413 -23.74 25.21 19.48
CA GLY A 413 -23.60 25.45 18.04
C GLY A 413 -22.23 26.01 17.74
N VAL A 414 -21.54 25.47 16.73
CA VAL A 414 -20.20 25.91 16.37
C VAL A 414 -20.14 26.28 14.90
N VAL A 415 -19.56 27.44 14.60
CA VAL A 415 -19.25 27.89 13.25
C VAL A 415 -17.75 28.14 13.19
N ASN A 416 -17.05 27.25 12.47
CA ASN A 416 -15.60 27.31 12.31
C ASN A 416 -15.18 28.35 11.28
N GLN A 417 -13.89 28.71 11.30
CA GLN A 417 -13.26 29.60 10.33
C GLN A 417 -13.40 29.08 8.89
N GLU A 418 -13.08 27.79 8.68
CA GLU A 418 -13.26 27.12 7.39
C GLU A 418 -14.48 26.19 7.42
N PRO A 419 -15.51 26.43 6.58
CA PRO A 419 -16.70 25.59 6.54
C PRO A 419 -16.43 24.27 5.82
N ILE A 420 -16.52 23.17 6.58
CA ILE A 420 -16.43 21.82 6.02
C ILE A 420 -17.83 21.31 5.64
N LEU A 421 -18.00 20.96 4.37
CA LEU A 421 -19.18 20.27 3.84
C LEU A 421 -18.79 18.85 3.43
N PHE A 422 -19.60 17.88 3.84
CA PHE A 422 -19.43 16.48 3.47
C PHE A 422 -19.85 16.27 2.01
N HIS A 423 -19.27 15.24 1.38
CA HIS A 423 -19.57 14.87 0.00
C HIS A 423 -20.94 14.19 -0.14
N THR A 424 -22.00 14.99 0.06
CA THR A 424 -23.41 14.60 0.07
C THR A 424 -24.27 15.77 -0.44
N THR A 425 -25.59 15.66 -0.41
CA THR A 425 -26.47 16.77 -0.81
C THR A 425 -26.42 17.94 0.18
N ILE A 426 -26.82 19.15 -0.25
CA ILE A 426 -26.98 20.30 0.66
C ILE A 426 -27.98 19.97 1.78
N ARG A 427 -29.08 19.28 1.44
CA ARG A 427 -30.07 18.81 2.43
C ARG A 427 -29.42 17.96 3.52
N GLU A 428 -28.69 16.93 3.13
CA GLU A 428 -28.04 16.01 4.08
C GLU A 428 -26.98 16.74 4.91
N ASN A 429 -26.24 17.67 4.33
CA ASN A 429 -25.28 18.48 5.07
C ASN A 429 -25.93 19.30 6.19
N ILE A 430 -27.08 19.92 5.93
CA ILE A 430 -27.83 20.68 6.96
C ILE A 430 -28.42 19.71 7.99
N LEU A 431 -28.97 18.57 7.53
CA LEU A 431 -29.55 17.54 8.38
C LEU A 431 -28.57 16.96 9.42
N LEU A 432 -27.25 16.99 9.17
CA LEU A 432 -26.25 16.62 10.19
C LEU A 432 -26.31 17.46 11.49
N GLY A 433 -27.05 18.56 11.47
CA GLY A 433 -27.44 19.29 12.68
C GLY A 433 -28.30 18.46 13.63
N SER A 434 -29.27 17.69 13.13
CA SER A 434 -30.28 17.00 13.94
C SER A 434 -30.64 15.62 13.37
N ASP A 435 -30.76 14.62 14.24
CA ASP A 435 -31.00 13.22 13.83
C ASP A 435 -32.37 12.98 13.17
N SER A 436 -33.33 13.89 13.37
CA SER A 436 -34.73 13.69 12.95
C SER A 436 -35.43 15.00 12.53
N ALA A 437 -34.70 15.94 11.92
CA ALA A 437 -35.31 17.18 11.47
C ALA A 437 -36.21 16.98 10.23
N THR A 438 -37.32 17.72 10.20
CA THR A 438 -38.22 17.73 9.03
C THR A 438 -37.66 18.62 7.92
N ASN A 439 -38.12 18.43 6.69
CA ASN A 439 -37.71 19.29 5.57
C ASN A 439 -38.12 20.76 5.80
N GLU A 440 -39.18 21.02 6.55
CA GLU A 440 -39.63 22.38 6.88
C GLU A 440 -38.63 23.08 7.80
N GLU A 441 -38.18 22.41 8.87
CA GLU A 441 -37.13 22.92 9.78
C GLU A 441 -35.81 23.20 9.04
N ILE A 442 -35.44 22.33 8.08
CA ILE A 442 -34.26 22.55 7.22
C ILE A 442 -34.41 23.84 6.40
N TYR A 443 -35.61 24.10 5.86
CA TYR A 443 -35.87 25.32 5.09
C TYR A 443 -35.88 26.57 5.97
N GLU A 444 -36.43 26.48 7.18
CA GLU A 444 -36.40 27.58 8.16
C GLU A 444 -34.97 27.90 8.60
N ALA A 445 -34.17 26.89 8.96
CA ALA A 445 -32.76 27.06 9.30
C ALA A 445 -31.97 27.69 8.13
N ALA A 446 -32.22 27.25 6.90
CA ALA A 446 -31.59 27.83 5.72
C ALA A 446 -32.04 29.27 5.44
N LYS A 447 -33.29 29.64 5.74
CA LYS A 447 -33.76 31.03 5.63
C LYS A 447 -33.11 31.92 6.67
N MET A 448 -33.05 31.48 7.93
CA MET A 448 -32.35 32.20 9.02
C MET A 448 -30.87 32.42 8.72
N ALA A 449 -30.22 31.47 8.04
CA ALA A 449 -28.83 31.59 7.60
C ALA A 449 -28.65 32.38 6.28
N ASN A 450 -29.71 32.98 5.71
CA ASN A 450 -29.71 33.61 4.38
C ASN A 450 -29.18 32.70 3.25
N ALA A 451 -29.38 31.39 3.38
CA ALA A 451 -28.91 30.38 2.42
C ALA A 451 -29.98 29.94 1.42
N HIS A 452 -31.26 30.03 1.80
CA HIS A 452 -32.38 29.51 1.02
C HIS A 452 -32.42 30.06 -0.42
N ASP A 453 -32.25 31.36 -0.57
CA ASP A 453 -32.43 32.04 -1.87
C ASP A 453 -31.42 31.55 -2.90
N PHE A 454 -30.12 31.48 -2.54
CA PHE A 454 -29.11 30.99 -3.47
C PHE A 454 -29.24 29.49 -3.71
N ILE A 455 -29.62 28.69 -2.70
CA ILE A 455 -29.85 27.26 -2.88
C ILE A 455 -30.95 27.03 -3.93
N MET A 456 -32.01 27.84 -3.92
CA MET A 456 -33.08 27.75 -4.92
C MET A 456 -32.66 28.12 -6.34
N THR A 457 -31.58 28.88 -6.51
CA THR A 457 -31.00 29.18 -7.84
C THR A 457 -30.20 28.01 -8.43
N LEU A 458 -29.80 27.03 -7.61
CA LEU A 458 -29.04 25.87 -8.07
C LEU A 458 -29.92 24.90 -8.87
N PRO A 459 -29.38 24.19 -9.88
CA PRO A 459 -30.15 23.32 -10.77
C PRO A 459 -30.98 22.26 -10.03
N ASN A 460 -30.38 21.64 -9.00
CA ASN A 460 -31.01 20.58 -8.19
C ASN A 460 -31.45 21.09 -6.82
N LYS A 461 -31.43 22.41 -6.58
CA LYS A 461 -31.83 23.03 -5.31
C LYS A 461 -31.12 22.38 -4.10
N TYR A 462 -31.88 21.90 -3.12
CA TYR A 462 -31.36 21.22 -1.92
C TYR A 462 -30.75 19.84 -2.19
N ASP A 463 -31.06 19.21 -3.33
CA ASP A 463 -30.51 17.92 -3.77
C ASP A 463 -29.19 18.09 -4.56
N THR A 464 -28.65 19.31 -4.63
CA THR A 464 -27.34 19.57 -5.23
C THR A 464 -26.24 18.89 -4.42
N LEU A 465 -25.42 18.08 -5.08
CA LEU A 465 -24.24 17.44 -4.49
C LEU A 465 -23.13 18.47 -4.28
N VAL A 466 -22.61 18.53 -3.05
CA VAL A 466 -21.51 19.42 -2.63
C VAL A 466 -20.36 18.61 -2.05
N GLY A 467 -19.23 19.24 -1.72
CA GLY A 467 -18.00 18.59 -1.23
C GLY A 467 -16.86 18.63 -2.25
N GLU A 468 -15.78 17.86 -2.02
CA GLU A 468 -14.55 17.92 -2.85
C GLU A 468 -14.76 17.65 -4.34
N ARG A 469 -15.77 16.84 -4.71
CA ARG A 469 -16.12 16.51 -6.11
C ARG A 469 -17.49 17.05 -6.54
N GLY A 470 -18.14 17.85 -5.69
CA GLY A 470 -19.47 18.41 -5.93
C GLY A 470 -19.45 19.75 -6.67
N ALA A 471 -20.60 20.43 -6.68
CA ALA A 471 -20.71 21.78 -7.22
C ALA A 471 -19.79 22.75 -6.46
N ALA A 472 -19.08 23.60 -7.22
CA ALA A 472 -18.21 24.62 -6.65
C ALA A 472 -19.05 25.75 -6.02
N LEU A 473 -19.19 25.71 -4.70
CA LEU A 473 -19.78 26.79 -3.91
C LEU A 473 -18.72 27.81 -3.49
N SER A 474 -19.08 29.08 -3.42
CA SER A 474 -18.20 30.13 -2.86
C SER A 474 -17.97 29.91 -1.36
N GLY A 475 -16.90 30.50 -0.81
CA GLY A 475 -16.61 30.44 0.63
C GLY A 475 -17.81 30.90 1.47
N GLY A 476 -18.43 32.02 1.09
CA GLY A 476 -19.62 32.57 1.78
C GLY A 476 -20.86 31.69 1.68
N GLN A 477 -21.06 31.01 0.55
CA GLN A 477 -22.15 30.03 0.40
C GLN A 477 -21.94 28.81 1.30
N LYS A 478 -20.71 28.27 1.36
CA LYS A 478 -20.37 27.17 2.25
C LYS A 478 -20.56 27.56 3.72
N GLN A 479 -20.18 28.78 4.09
CA GLN A 479 -20.33 29.29 5.45
C GLN A 479 -21.81 29.40 5.86
N ARG A 480 -22.66 29.93 4.98
CA ARG A 480 -24.12 30.00 5.25
C ARG A 480 -24.76 28.62 5.43
N ILE A 481 -24.33 27.61 4.67
CA ILE A 481 -24.79 26.21 4.88
C ILE A 481 -24.31 25.68 6.25
N ALA A 482 -23.07 25.98 6.64
CA ALA A 482 -22.55 25.59 7.96
C ALA A 482 -23.32 26.28 9.11
N ILE A 483 -23.71 27.55 8.95
CA ILE A 483 -24.56 28.28 9.90
C ILE A 483 -25.94 27.63 9.99
N ALA A 484 -26.57 27.31 8.86
CA ALA A 484 -27.86 26.60 8.85
C ALA A 484 -27.78 25.24 9.58
N ARG A 485 -26.68 24.50 9.40
CA ARG A 485 -26.41 23.25 10.12
C ARG A 485 -26.28 23.46 11.63
N ALA A 486 -25.62 24.53 12.08
CA ALA A 486 -25.51 24.86 13.50
C ALA A 486 -26.87 25.31 14.09
N LEU A 487 -27.65 26.06 13.32
CA LEU A 487 -28.98 26.55 13.72
C LEU A 487 -30.03 25.45 13.88
N LEU A 488 -29.97 24.42 13.04
CA LEU A 488 -30.91 23.30 13.10
C LEU A 488 -30.91 22.58 14.46
N ARG A 489 -29.83 22.73 15.25
CA ARG A 489 -29.72 22.19 16.61
C ARG A 489 -30.48 22.97 17.68
N ASP A 490 -30.90 24.20 17.36
CA ASP A 490 -31.34 25.22 18.32
C ASP A 490 -30.43 25.33 19.57
N PRO A 491 -29.14 25.67 19.39
CA PRO A 491 -28.19 25.71 20.49
C PRO A 491 -28.47 26.88 21.44
N LYS A 492 -28.20 26.70 22.74
CA LYS A 492 -28.25 27.77 23.76
C LYS A 492 -26.94 28.54 23.85
N ILE A 493 -25.83 27.87 23.52
CA ILE A 493 -24.49 28.44 23.47
C ILE A 493 -24.01 28.42 22.02
N LEU A 494 -23.63 29.57 21.49
CA LEU A 494 -23.10 29.70 20.13
C LEU A 494 -21.62 30.10 20.17
N LEU A 495 -20.78 29.34 19.48
CA LEU A 495 -19.35 29.57 19.37
C LEU A 495 -19.02 29.92 17.91
N LEU A 496 -18.47 31.11 17.69
CA LEU A 496 -18.11 31.63 16.38
C LEU A 496 -16.59 31.83 16.33
N ASP A 497 -15.87 30.97 15.60
CA ASP A 497 -14.41 31.04 15.46
C ASP A 497 -14.06 31.69 14.12
N GLU A 498 -13.78 33.00 14.13
CA GLU A 498 -13.38 33.78 12.95
C GLU A 498 -14.28 33.57 11.71
N ALA A 499 -15.59 33.41 11.93
CA ALA A 499 -16.56 32.94 10.93
C ALA A 499 -16.69 33.82 9.66
N THR A 500 -16.13 35.03 9.65
CA THR A 500 -16.15 35.98 8.53
C THR A 500 -14.76 36.28 7.96
N SER A 501 -13.68 35.72 8.51
CA SER A 501 -12.30 36.06 8.13
C SER A 501 -11.98 35.70 6.68
N ALA A 502 -12.34 34.50 6.23
CA ALA A 502 -12.01 33.96 4.91
C ALA A 502 -13.00 34.35 3.79
N LEU A 503 -13.85 35.36 4.03
CA LEU A 503 -14.92 35.77 3.10
C LEU A 503 -14.60 37.09 2.37
N ASP A 504 -15.05 37.16 1.11
CA ASP A 504 -15.16 38.38 0.33
C ASP A 504 -16.16 39.37 0.95
N TYR A 505 -15.95 40.67 0.74
CA TYR A 505 -16.70 41.75 1.39
C TYR A 505 -18.24 41.66 1.22
N GLU A 506 -18.72 41.36 0.00
CA GLU A 506 -20.16 41.20 -0.24
C GLU A 506 -20.75 40.01 0.52
N SER A 507 -20.09 38.84 0.45
CA SER A 507 -20.52 37.65 1.18
C SER A 507 -20.44 37.84 2.69
N GLU A 508 -19.43 38.56 3.17
CA GLU A 508 -19.22 38.85 4.59
C GLU A 508 -20.41 39.61 5.18
N LYS A 509 -20.86 40.69 4.52
CA LYS A 509 -21.99 41.49 4.98
C LYS A 509 -23.29 40.68 5.11
N ILE A 510 -23.50 39.72 4.22
CA ILE A 510 -24.67 38.83 4.24
C ILE A 510 -24.56 37.82 5.38
N VAL A 511 -23.37 37.22 5.56
CA VAL A 511 -23.09 36.26 6.64
C VAL A 511 -23.18 36.94 8.00
N GLN A 512 -22.65 38.16 8.14
CA GLN A 512 -22.69 38.92 9.38
C GLN A 512 -24.13 39.21 9.82
N LYS A 513 -24.98 39.65 8.90
CA LYS A 513 -26.42 39.86 9.19
C LYS A 513 -27.10 38.59 9.68
N ALA A 514 -26.75 37.43 9.11
CA ALA A 514 -27.27 36.16 9.59
C ALA A 514 -26.77 35.90 11.02
N LEU A 515 -25.46 36.03 11.28
CA LEU A 515 -24.86 35.81 12.60
C LEU A 515 -25.46 36.73 13.68
N ASP A 516 -25.68 38.01 13.38
CA ASP A 516 -26.30 38.97 14.31
C ASP A 516 -27.73 38.55 14.68
N GLN A 517 -28.51 38.05 13.72
CA GLN A 517 -29.86 37.51 13.97
C GLN A 517 -29.81 36.22 14.79
N VAL A 518 -28.84 35.35 14.53
CA VAL A 518 -28.67 34.08 15.27
C VAL A 518 -28.25 34.31 16.72
N ALA A 519 -27.37 35.29 16.96
CA ALA A 519 -26.84 35.58 18.29
C ALA A 519 -27.90 36.08 19.27
N GLN A 520 -28.99 36.69 18.77
CA GLN A 520 -30.08 37.20 19.61
C GLN A 520 -30.71 36.08 20.45
N GLY A 521 -30.73 36.30 21.78
CA GLY A 521 -31.32 35.36 22.74
C GLY A 521 -30.48 34.13 23.06
N ARG A 522 -29.22 34.06 22.58
CA ARG A 522 -28.28 32.96 22.85
C ARG A 522 -27.00 33.49 23.47
N THR A 523 -26.41 32.73 24.39
CA THR A 523 -25.08 33.06 24.90
C THR A 523 -24.07 32.86 23.78
N THR A 524 -23.38 33.91 23.35
CA THR A 524 -22.53 33.86 22.16
C THR A 524 -21.10 34.24 22.49
N LEU A 525 -20.14 33.38 22.15
CA LEU A 525 -18.72 33.65 22.23
C LEU A 525 -18.14 33.76 20.81
N ILE A 526 -17.62 34.95 20.47
CA ILE A 526 -17.12 35.26 19.14
C ILE A 526 -15.62 35.53 19.21
N ILE A 527 -14.84 34.84 18.40
CA ILE A 527 -13.46 35.21 18.11
C ILE A 527 -13.50 36.12 16.89
N ALA A 528 -13.26 37.40 17.13
CA ALA A 528 -13.46 38.43 16.14
C ALA A 528 -12.12 38.99 15.67
N HIS A 529 -11.96 39.07 14.35
CA HIS A 529 -10.83 39.73 13.69
C HIS A 529 -11.28 40.98 12.90
N ARG A 530 -12.58 41.25 12.78
CA ARG A 530 -13.12 42.39 12.02
C ARG A 530 -13.78 43.40 12.96
N LEU A 531 -13.63 44.69 12.66
CA LEU A 531 -14.10 45.78 13.53
C LEU A 531 -15.63 45.77 13.74
N SER A 532 -16.38 45.40 12.71
CA SER A 532 -17.84 45.32 12.68
C SER A 532 -18.39 44.33 13.70
N THR A 533 -17.78 43.15 13.84
CA THR A 533 -18.17 42.11 14.81
C THR A 533 -17.81 42.49 16.23
N ILE A 534 -16.65 43.13 16.41
CA ILE A 534 -16.15 43.54 17.73
C ILE A 534 -17.05 44.64 18.33
N ARG A 535 -17.44 45.63 17.53
CA ARG A 535 -18.19 46.80 18.01
C ARG A 535 -19.59 46.47 18.54
N ASN A 536 -20.23 45.44 17.98
CA ASN A 536 -21.59 45.04 18.35
C ASN A 536 -21.65 44.09 19.56
N ALA A 537 -20.51 43.70 20.13
CA ALA A 537 -20.46 42.81 21.28
C ALA A 537 -20.83 43.54 22.59
N ASP A 538 -21.59 42.90 23.47
CA ASP A 538 -21.98 43.44 24.78
C ASP A 538 -20.78 43.60 25.71
N LYS A 539 -19.75 42.77 25.50
CA LYS A 539 -18.52 42.74 26.30
C LYS A 539 -17.37 42.20 25.46
N ILE A 540 -16.22 42.85 25.58
CA ILE A 540 -15.00 42.53 24.85
C ILE A 540 -13.95 42.14 25.86
N ILE A 541 -13.25 41.03 25.59
CA ILE A 541 -12.17 40.49 26.40
C ILE A 541 -10.92 40.46 25.53
N VAL A 542 -9.89 41.19 25.96
CA VAL A 542 -8.60 41.24 25.26
C VAL A 542 -7.64 40.26 25.91
N MET A 543 -7.16 39.32 25.10
CA MET A 543 -6.22 38.28 25.51
C MET A 543 -4.81 38.55 24.97
N GLN A 544 -3.81 38.41 25.84
CA GLN A 544 -2.39 38.43 25.47
C GLN A 544 -1.64 37.33 26.22
N GLN A 545 -0.83 36.54 25.50
CA GLN A 545 -0.02 35.45 26.09
C GLN A 545 -0.78 34.48 27.01
N GLY A 546 -2.07 34.24 26.72
CA GLY A 546 -2.90 33.30 27.46
C GLY A 546 -3.61 33.87 28.70
N GLU A 547 -3.49 35.17 28.97
CA GLU A 547 -4.13 35.89 30.07
C GLU A 547 -5.15 36.93 29.56
N VAL A 548 -6.13 37.29 30.40
CA VAL A 548 -7.03 38.43 30.15
C VAL A 548 -6.34 39.70 30.63
N VAL A 549 -6.14 40.67 29.73
CA VAL A 549 -5.47 41.95 30.05
C VAL A 549 -6.47 43.10 30.20
N GLU A 550 -7.49 43.15 29.35
CA GLU A 550 -8.52 44.20 29.35
C GLU A 550 -9.91 43.58 29.16
N GLU A 551 -10.91 44.16 29.80
CA GLU A 551 -12.31 43.72 29.71
C GLU A 551 -13.24 44.92 29.83
N GLY A 552 -14.20 45.05 28.91
CA GLY A 552 -15.12 46.21 28.89
C GLY A 552 -16.03 46.24 27.66
N ASP A 553 -16.83 47.29 27.53
CA ASP A 553 -17.52 47.62 26.28
C ASP A 553 -16.59 48.37 25.31
N HIS A 554 -16.98 48.49 24.04
CA HIS A 554 -16.17 49.16 23.02
C HIS A 554 -15.77 50.59 23.44
N ASP A 555 -16.72 51.36 23.97
CA ASP A 555 -16.49 52.76 24.32
C ASP A 555 -15.59 52.95 25.55
N SER A 556 -15.66 52.06 26.54
CA SER A 556 -14.75 52.10 27.70
C SER A 556 -13.32 51.72 27.32
N LEU A 557 -13.14 50.68 26.51
CA LEU A 557 -11.81 50.23 26.08
C LEU A 557 -11.14 51.26 25.14
N MET A 558 -11.91 51.93 24.28
CA MET A 558 -11.40 53.03 23.45
C MET A 558 -10.95 54.25 24.28
N LYS A 559 -11.63 54.54 25.40
CA LYS A 559 -11.22 55.60 26.33
C LYS A 559 -9.99 55.22 27.16
N ALA A 560 -9.83 53.93 27.48
CA ALA A 560 -8.71 53.41 28.25
C ALA A 560 -7.37 53.46 27.49
N GLN A 561 -7.40 53.57 26.15
CA GLN A 561 -6.21 53.63 25.28
C GLN A 561 -5.19 52.51 25.54
N GLY A 562 -5.70 51.30 25.81
CA GLY A 562 -4.88 50.10 26.04
C GLY A 562 -4.55 49.33 24.75
N ILE A 563 -4.23 48.05 24.90
CA ILE A 563 -3.93 47.10 23.83
C ILE A 563 -5.09 47.02 22.84
N TYR A 564 -6.33 47.06 23.33
CA TYR A 564 -7.51 47.08 22.47
C TYR A 564 -7.49 48.25 21.48
N PHE A 565 -7.20 49.45 21.98
CA PHE A 565 -7.16 50.68 21.18
C PHE A 565 -6.06 50.60 20.13
N ASP A 566 -4.88 50.09 20.51
CA ASP A 566 -3.77 49.89 19.58
C ASP A 566 -4.11 48.89 18.47
N LEU A 567 -4.75 47.77 18.81
CA LEU A 567 -5.21 46.77 17.83
C LEU A 567 -6.22 47.37 16.84
N ILE A 568 -7.20 48.13 17.33
CA ILE A 568 -8.19 48.81 16.48
C ILE A 568 -7.55 49.87 15.59
N LYS A 569 -6.65 50.69 16.14
CA LYS A 569 -5.94 51.71 15.37
C LYS A 569 -5.13 51.08 14.22
N GLN A 570 -4.46 49.96 14.48
CA GLN A 570 -3.74 49.21 13.45
C GLN A 570 -4.68 48.60 12.40
N GLN A 571 -5.83 48.07 12.80
CA GLN A 571 -6.83 47.54 11.85
C GLN A 571 -7.44 48.63 10.98
N TYR A 572 -7.77 49.79 11.57
CA TYR A 572 -8.34 50.92 10.84
C TYR A 572 -7.36 51.47 9.80
N LEU A 573 -6.08 51.61 10.15
CA LEU A 573 -5.04 52.01 9.20
C LEU A 573 -4.93 51.04 8.03
N ARG A 574 -4.96 49.72 8.29
CA ARG A 574 -4.97 48.72 7.22
C ARG A 574 -6.21 48.77 6.33
N GLN A 575 -7.39 48.98 6.89
CA GLN A 575 -8.61 49.09 6.08
C GLN A 575 -8.56 50.29 5.14
N VAL A 576 -8.02 51.43 5.59
CA VAL A 576 -7.84 52.60 4.73
C VAL A 576 -6.81 52.32 3.63
N GLU A 577 -5.71 51.64 3.95
CA GLU A 577 -4.72 51.21 2.94
C GLU A 577 -5.32 50.23 1.91
N GLU A 578 -6.14 49.26 2.35
CA GLU A 578 -6.82 48.30 1.48
C GLU A 578 -7.92 48.96 0.62
N GLU A 579 -8.70 49.89 1.17
CA GLU A 579 -9.71 50.66 0.42
C GLU A 579 -9.06 51.56 -0.65
N GLU A 580 -7.92 52.21 -0.34
CA GLU A 580 -7.14 52.99 -1.31
C GLU A 580 -6.57 52.10 -2.43
N GLU A 581 -6.05 50.91 -2.10
CA GLU A 581 -5.56 49.95 -3.10
C GLU A 581 -6.68 49.38 -3.98
N GLU A 582 -7.86 49.11 -3.42
CA GLU A 582 -9.01 48.60 -4.17
C GLU A 582 -9.66 49.66 -5.07
N GLU A 583 -9.76 50.93 -4.64
CA GLU A 583 -10.20 52.03 -5.51
C GLU A 583 -9.28 52.19 -6.72
N LEU A 584 -7.95 52.12 -6.51
CA LEU A 584 -6.97 52.13 -7.59
C LEU A 584 -7.14 50.94 -8.56
N GLN A 585 -7.50 49.75 -8.06
CA GLN A 585 -7.76 48.57 -8.89
C GLN A 585 -9.09 48.64 -9.64
N LEU A 586 -10.14 49.24 -9.04
CA LEU A 586 -11.42 49.48 -9.69
C LEU A 586 -11.30 50.51 -10.81
N GLU A 587 -10.58 51.61 -10.57
CA GLU A 587 -10.24 52.58 -11.62
C GLU A 587 -9.46 51.91 -12.78
N GLN A 588 -8.49 51.05 -12.47
CA GLN A 588 -7.77 50.28 -13.49
C GLN A 588 -8.68 49.33 -14.28
N LYS A 589 -9.64 48.66 -13.61
CA LYS A 589 -10.62 47.78 -14.27
C LYS A 589 -11.61 48.56 -15.13
N GLU A 590 -12.09 49.72 -14.69
CA GLU A 590 -12.97 50.58 -15.49
C GLU A 590 -12.25 51.14 -16.72
N ILE A 591 -10.99 51.58 -16.58
CA ILE A 591 -10.16 52.02 -17.71
C ILE A 591 -9.96 50.87 -18.70
N THR A 592 -9.70 49.66 -18.21
CA THR A 592 -9.53 48.47 -19.07
C THR A 592 -10.84 48.07 -19.78
N LYS A 593 -11.99 48.28 -19.12
CA LYS A 593 -13.32 47.97 -19.66
C LYS A 593 -13.77 48.99 -20.71
N LEU A 594 -13.50 50.28 -20.48
CA LEU A 594 -13.67 51.36 -21.46
C LEU A 594 -12.83 51.15 -22.73
N MET A 595 -11.67 50.49 -22.61
CA MET A 595 -10.82 50.11 -23.75
C MET A 595 -11.27 48.81 -24.45
N SER A 596 -12.27 48.09 -23.92
CA SER A 596 -12.77 46.82 -24.47
C SER A 596 -14.11 46.94 -25.21
N ASP A 597 -14.80 48.07 -25.09
CA ASP A 597 -16.01 48.36 -25.85
C ASP A 597 -15.63 48.89 -27.25
N ASP A 598 -16.09 48.16 -28.28
CA ASP A 598 -15.64 48.16 -29.68
C ASP A 598 -16.09 49.39 -30.52
N GLU A 599 -16.41 50.53 -29.89
CA GLU A 599 -16.75 51.78 -30.60
C GLU A 599 -16.05 52.98 -29.96
N THR A 600 -14.77 53.18 -30.28
CA THR A 600 -14.04 54.39 -29.88
C THR A 600 -13.25 54.97 -31.06
N ASN A 601 -13.71 56.12 -31.54
CA ASN A 601 -13.03 56.98 -32.51
C ASN A 601 -11.66 57.42 -31.96
N ASP A 602 -10.67 57.61 -32.84
CA ASP A 602 -9.29 58.02 -32.53
C ASP A 602 -9.19 59.24 -31.58
N ASP A 603 -10.19 60.13 -31.55
CA ASP A 603 -10.24 61.31 -30.66
C ASP A 603 -10.33 60.96 -29.17
N SER A 604 -10.85 59.78 -28.81
CA SER A 604 -10.98 59.33 -27.42
C SER A 604 -9.67 58.78 -26.85
N ILE A 605 -8.77 58.30 -27.70
CA ILE A 605 -7.42 57.84 -27.33
C ILE A 605 -6.55 59.05 -26.93
N GLU A 606 -6.75 60.20 -27.56
CA GLU A 606 -6.03 61.45 -27.24
C GLU A 606 -6.49 62.06 -25.90
N GLN A 607 -7.77 61.93 -25.54
CA GLN A 607 -8.29 62.33 -24.23
C GLN A 607 -7.79 61.43 -23.09
N VAL A 608 -7.67 60.12 -23.33
CA VAL A 608 -7.10 59.16 -22.37
C VAL A 608 -5.59 59.40 -22.20
N HIS A 609 -4.86 59.68 -23.28
CA HIS A 609 -3.45 60.07 -23.19
C HIS A 609 -3.24 61.38 -22.41
N ARG A 610 -4.16 62.34 -22.51
CA ARG A 610 -4.06 63.61 -21.77
C ARG A 610 -4.40 63.47 -20.28
N LYS A 611 -5.18 62.46 -19.87
CA LYS A 611 -5.43 62.14 -18.44
C LYS A 611 -4.32 61.31 -17.78
N LEU A 612 -3.57 60.52 -18.57
CA LEU A 612 -2.55 59.59 -18.06
C LEU A 612 -1.14 60.19 -17.93
N THR A 613 -0.94 61.48 -18.23
CA THR A 613 0.34 62.16 -17.98
C THR A 613 0.40 62.71 -16.57
N ILE A 614 0.47 61.83 -15.57
CA ILE A 614 1.21 61.97 -14.30
C ILE A 614 1.36 60.53 -13.77
N ASP A 615 2.58 60.20 -13.35
CA ASP A 615 3.03 58.98 -12.68
C ASP A 615 3.55 57.76 -13.47
N SER A 616 4.69 57.30 -12.96
CA SER A 616 5.51 56.17 -13.42
C SER A 616 4.78 54.82 -13.52
N ALA A 617 3.56 54.72 -12.98
CA ALA A 617 2.66 53.57 -13.12
C ALA A 617 2.15 53.39 -14.56
N ALA A 618 2.10 54.44 -15.37
CA ALA A 618 1.64 54.35 -16.76
C ALA A 618 2.51 53.40 -17.62
N GLN A 619 3.79 53.22 -17.26
CA GLN A 619 4.73 52.39 -18.00
C GLN A 619 4.55 50.88 -17.71
N SER A 620 4.08 50.51 -16.51
CA SER A 620 3.78 49.11 -16.16
C SER A 620 2.49 48.63 -16.83
N VAL A 621 1.47 49.48 -16.92
CA VAL A 621 0.19 49.20 -17.58
C VAL A 621 0.38 48.97 -19.09
N ILE A 622 1.18 49.81 -19.76
CA ILE A 622 1.49 49.63 -21.18
C ILE A 622 2.22 48.28 -21.42
N SER A 623 3.13 47.88 -20.52
CA SER A 623 3.83 46.59 -20.62
C SER A 623 2.90 45.38 -20.39
N ALA A 624 1.92 45.50 -19.48
CA ALA A 624 0.93 44.46 -19.21
C ALA A 624 -0.07 44.29 -20.37
N VAL A 625 -0.48 45.40 -21.00
CA VAL A 625 -1.39 45.40 -22.16
C VAL A 625 -0.70 44.85 -23.42
N TYR A 626 0.58 45.18 -23.65
CA TYR A 626 1.38 44.55 -24.71
C TYR A 626 1.61 43.06 -24.44
N GLY A 627 1.77 42.66 -23.16
CA GLY A 627 1.80 41.26 -22.74
C GLY A 627 0.50 40.49 -23.03
N MET A 628 -0.67 41.12 -22.83
CA MET A 628 -1.98 40.51 -23.08
C MET A 628 -2.31 40.37 -24.57
N LYS A 629 -1.84 41.25 -25.45
CA LYS A 629 -2.00 41.10 -26.92
C LYS A 629 -1.24 39.88 -27.46
N ASN A 630 -0.06 39.55 -26.91
CA ASN A 630 0.65 38.31 -27.25
C ASN A 630 -0.02 37.05 -26.66
N SER A 631 -0.67 37.16 -25.49
CA SER A 631 -1.41 36.04 -24.89
C SER A 631 -2.68 35.65 -25.67
N ARG A 632 -3.35 36.59 -26.35
CA ARG A 632 -4.49 36.28 -27.24
C ARG A 632 -4.09 35.48 -28.48
N ALA A 633 -2.87 35.63 -28.98
CA ALA A 633 -2.33 34.75 -30.01
C ALA A 633 -2.17 33.31 -29.47
N SER A 634 -1.72 33.14 -28.22
CA SER A 634 -1.52 31.82 -27.58
C SER A 634 -2.82 31.01 -27.37
N TYR A 635 -3.94 31.68 -27.10
CA TYR A 635 -5.23 31.00 -26.89
C TYR A 635 -5.80 30.37 -28.17
N ARG A 636 -5.46 30.90 -29.34
CA ARG A 636 -5.92 30.37 -30.63
C ARG A 636 -5.14 29.12 -31.07
N TRP A 637 -3.89 28.96 -30.63
CA TRP A 637 -3.12 27.72 -30.80
C TRP A 637 -3.60 26.64 -29.82
N ARG A 638 -3.96 27.01 -28.59
CA ARG A 638 -4.40 26.08 -27.55
C ARG A 638 -5.67 25.30 -27.91
N LYS A 639 -6.65 25.92 -28.59
CA LYS A 639 -7.89 25.24 -28.98
C LYS A 639 -7.71 24.23 -30.13
N ASN A 640 -6.79 24.50 -31.07
CA ASN A 640 -6.44 23.55 -32.14
C ASN A 640 -5.51 22.43 -31.64
N ASP A 641 -4.69 22.70 -30.61
CA ASP A 641 -3.86 21.68 -29.97
C ASP A 641 -4.65 20.79 -29.01
N ASP A 642 -5.71 21.30 -28.35
CA ASP A 642 -6.57 20.49 -27.47
C ASP A 642 -7.38 19.45 -28.25
N GLU A 643 -7.89 19.78 -29.45
CA GLU A 643 -8.57 18.81 -30.33
C GLU A 643 -7.58 17.79 -30.96
N ASN A 644 -6.32 18.19 -31.19
CA ASN A 644 -5.26 17.30 -31.68
C ASN A 644 -4.52 16.53 -30.55
N MET A 645 -4.61 16.97 -29.29
CA MET A 645 -4.04 16.29 -28.12
C MET A 645 -4.89 15.11 -27.66
N ILE A 646 -6.22 15.20 -27.81
CA ILE A 646 -7.14 14.09 -27.48
C ILE A 646 -6.89 12.88 -28.41
N THR A 647 -6.28 13.07 -29.58
CA THR A 647 -6.01 12.01 -30.56
C THR A 647 -4.56 11.49 -30.57
N MET A 648 -3.63 12.05 -29.78
CA MET A 648 -2.23 11.59 -29.70
C MET A 648 -1.77 11.23 -28.27
N LYS A 649 -2.21 10.08 -27.75
CA LYS A 649 -1.36 9.14 -26.98
C LYS A 649 -2.09 7.84 -26.64
N GLU A 650 -2.46 7.07 -27.65
CA GLU A 650 -2.32 5.62 -27.48
C GLU A 650 -0.83 5.36 -27.22
N ARG A 651 -0.49 4.89 -26.03
CA ARG A 651 0.87 4.48 -25.69
C ARG A 651 1.31 3.45 -26.73
N LYS A 652 2.14 3.82 -27.72
CA LYS A 652 2.87 2.85 -28.52
C LYS A 652 3.68 2.03 -27.53
N LYS A 653 3.21 0.81 -27.22
CA LYS A 653 3.96 -0.16 -26.43
C LYS A 653 5.31 -0.29 -27.14
N SER A 654 6.39 0.13 -26.48
CA SER A 654 7.72 -0.05 -27.03
C SER A 654 7.90 -1.54 -27.28
N THR A 655 8.16 -1.92 -28.53
CA THR A 655 8.47 -3.30 -28.86
C THR A 655 9.67 -3.73 -28.00
N THR A 656 9.65 -4.93 -27.43
CA THR A 656 10.78 -5.51 -26.67
C THR A 656 12.09 -5.44 -27.46
N LEU A 657 11.99 -5.51 -28.79
CA LEU A 657 13.08 -5.31 -29.73
C LEU A 657 13.73 -3.91 -29.65
N ALA A 658 12.95 -2.84 -29.44
CA ALA A 658 13.48 -1.48 -29.32
C ALA A 658 14.32 -1.32 -28.04
N ILE A 659 13.91 -2.00 -26.95
CA ILE A 659 14.68 -2.05 -25.69
C ILE A 659 15.99 -2.82 -25.92
N LEU A 660 15.94 -3.97 -26.58
CA LEU A 660 17.14 -4.74 -26.95
C LEU A 660 18.11 -3.96 -27.85
N GLN A 661 17.61 -3.12 -28.76
CA GLN A 661 18.44 -2.25 -29.59
C GLN A 661 19.21 -1.19 -28.78
N MET A 662 18.76 -0.84 -27.57
CA MET A 662 19.51 0.06 -26.68
C MET A 662 20.71 -0.63 -26.02
N ASN A 663 20.77 -1.96 -26.06
CA ASN A 663 21.81 -2.81 -25.50
C ASN A 663 22.86 -3.26 -26.55
N LYS A 664 22.92 -2.56 -27.70
CA LYS A 664 23.86 -2.83 -28.80
C LYS A 664 25.33 -2.92 -28.40
N PRO A 665 25.91 -2.06 -27.54
CA PRO A 665 27.35 -2.15 -27.26
C PRO A 665 27.72 -3.38 -26.42
N GLU A 666 26.78 -3.94 -25.67
CA GLU A 666 26.93 -5.19 -24.90
C GLU A 666 26.50 -6.44 -25.69
N TRP A 667 26.30 -6.36 -27.01
CA TRP A 667 25.76 -7.46 -27.83
C TRP A 667 26.57 -8.76 -27.73
N LEU A 668 27.90 -8.66 -27.61
CA LEU A 668 28.78 -9.82 -27.51
C LEU A 668 28.54 -10.58 -26.20
N LEU A 669 28.39 -9.86 -25.08
CA LEU A 669 28.09 -10.45 -23.77
C LEU A 669 26.73 -11.14 -23.79
N ILE A 670 25.74 -10.53 -24.44
CA ILE A 670 24.40 -11.12 -24.62
C ILE A 670 24.48 -12.38 -25.49
N ALA A 671 25.22 -12.34 -26.60
CA ALA A 671 25.38 -13.50 -27.49
C ALA A 671 26.03 -14.69 -26.78
N ILE A 672 27.12 -14.45 -26.04
CA ILE A 672 27.77 -15.47 -25.21
C ILE A 672 26.81 -15.97 -24.12
N GLY A 673 26.11 -15.04 -23.44
CA GLY A 673 25.10 -15.36 -22.43
C GLY A 673 23.99 -16.26 -22.97
N CYS A 674 23.50 -16.01 -24.19
CA CYS A 674 22.50 -16.85 -24.86
C CYS A 674 23.02 -18.26 -25.13
N ILE A 675 24.26 -18.40 -25.64
CA ILE A 675 24.86 -19.72 -25.90
C ILE A 675 24.99 -20.51 -24.59
N VAL A 676 25.52 -19.87 -23.54
CA VAL A 676 25.69 -20.48 -22.22
C VAL A 676 24.34 -20.85 -21.61
N ALA A 677 23.32 -20.00 -21.74
CA ALA A 677 21.96 -20.28 -21.27
C ALA A 677 21.32 -21.48 -22.00
N SER A 678 21.52 -21.59 -23.32
CA SER A 678 21.07 -22.77 -24.09
C SER A 678 21.78 -24.05 -23.64
N MET A 679 23.09 -23.99 -23.38
CA MET A 679 23.85 -25.15 -22.85
C MET A 679 23.37 -25.55 -21.45
N ASN A 680 23.13 -24.57 -20.58
CA ASN A 680 22.59 -24.82 -19.24
C ASN A 680 21.18 -25.41 -19.31
N GLY A 681 20.35 -24.95 -20.25
CA GLY A 681 19.00 -25.48 -20.49
C GLY A 681 19.01 -26.96 -20.88
N ALA A 682 19.98 -27.39 -21.68
CA ALA A 682 20.16 -28.80 -22.05
C ALA A 682 20.65 -29.69 -20.88
N THR A 683 21.20 -29.10 -19.82
CA THR A 683 21.76 -29.83 -18.68
C THR A 683 20.66 -30.55 -17.87
N GLU A 684 19.49 -29.94 -17.71
CA GLU A 684 18.38 -30.51 -16.93
C GLU A 684 17.74 -31.76 -17.60
N PRO A 685 17.40 -31.77 -18.90
CA PRO A 685 17.02 -33.00 -19.59
C PRO A 685 18.11 -34.08 -19.61
N SER A 686 19.38 -33.68 -19.74
CA SER A 686 20.52 -34.61 -19.71
C SER A 686 20.65 -35.31 -18.36
N TYR A 687 20.45 -34.57 -17.28
CA TYR A 687 20.38 -35.10 -15.93
C TYR A 687 19.28 -36.17 -15.78
N CYS A 688 18.10 -35.94 -16.35
CA CYS A 688 16.99 -36.91 -16.33
C CYS A 688 17.35 -38.22 -17.05
N VAL A 689 18.10 -38.15 -18.16
CA VAL A 689 18.60 -39.34 -18.85
C VAL A 689 19.59 -40.12 -17.97
N ILE A 690 20.54 -39.43 -17.31
CA ILE A 690 21.50 -40.07 -16.40
C ILE A 690 20.77 -40.73 -15.23
N GLN A 691 19.79 -40.06 -14.63
CA GLN A 691 18.98 -40.59 -13.53
C GLN A 691 18.19 -41.84 -13.98
N THR A 692 17.60 -41.81 -15.18
CA THR A 692 16.90 -42.96 -15.77
C THR A 692 17.87 -44.13 -15.99
N LYS A 693 19.06 -43.86 -16.55
CA LYS A 693 20.08 -44.89 -16.77
C LYS A 693 20.55 -45.50 -15.46
N LEU A 694 20.79 -44.69 -14.43
CA LEU A 694 21.14 -45.16 -13.08
C LEU A 694 20.06 -46.10 -12.52
N ALA A 695 18.77 -45.77 -12.68
CA ALA A 695 17.68 -46.64 -12.26
C ALA A 695 17.64 -47.97 -13.04
N THR A 696 17.95 -47.96 -14.34
CA THR A 696 17.99 -49.19 -15.17
C THR A 696 19.20 -50.08 -14.92
N VAL A 697 20.29 -49.59 -14.29
CA VAL A 697 21.46 -50.43 -13.98
C VAL A 697 21.11 -51.58 -13.04
N PHE A 698 20.10 -51.41 -12.18
CA PHE A 698 19.59 -52.47 -11.30
C PHE A 698 18.90 -53.63 -12.04
N GLN A 699 18.68 -53.50 -13.36
CA GLN A 699 18.13 -54.57 -14.19
C GLN A 699 19.21 -55.50 -14.76
N GLU A 700 20.50 -55.13 -14.65
CA GLU A 700 21.63 -55.95 -15.12
C GLU A 700 21.89 -57.11 -14.14
N CYS A 701 22.02 -58.34 -14.66
CA CYS A 701 22.25 -59.52 -13.82
C CYS A 701 23.67 -59.65 -13.25
N ASP A 702 24.67 -59.05 -13.89
CA ASP A 702 26.07 -59.18 -13.47
C ASP A 702 26.44 -58.08 -12.46
N GLU A 703 26.70 -58.48 -11.22
CA GLU A 703 27.03 -57.60 -10.10
C GLU A 703 28.30 -56.76 -10.36
N ASN A 704 29.29 -57.31 -11.08
CA ASN A 704 30.53 -56.59 -11.37
C ASN A 704 30.32 -55.48 -12.39
N VAL A 705 29.53 -55.77 -13.43
CA VAL A 705 29.13 -54.79 -14.44
C VAL A 705 28.22 -53.73 -13.82
N GLN A 706 27.33 -54.13 -12.91
CA GLN A 706 26.46 -53.23 -12.16
C GLN A 706 27.26 -52.22 -11.35
N LYS A 707 28.20 -52.67 -10.50
CA LYS A 707 29.05 -51.77 -9.69
C LYS A 707 29.85 -50.79 -10.55
N ARG A 708 30.42 -51.25 -11.67
CA ARG A 708 31.17 -50.40 -12.60
C ARG A 708 30.28 -49.35 -13.27
N LYS A 709 29.08 -49.72 -13.73
CA LYS A 709 28.11 -48.79 -14.34
C LYS A 709 27.59 -47.78 -13.32
N VAL A 710 27.29 -48.20 -12.09
CA VAL A 710 26.87 -47.29 -11.00
C VAL A 710 27.94 -46.23 -10.72
N PHE A 711 29.20 -46.64 -10.53
CA PHE A 711 30.29 -45.69 -10.28
C PHE A 711 30.46 -44.69 -11.44
N LEU A 712 30.40 -45.16 -12.69
CA LEU A 712 30.47 -44.30 -13.88
C LEU A 712 29.34 -43.26 -13.90
N TYR A 713 28.09 -43.67 -13.68
CA TYR A 713 26.96 -42.73 -13.72
C TYR A 713 26.97 -41.73 -12.55
N ILE A 714 27.42 -42.12 -11.35
CA ILE A 714 27.61 -41.18 -10.23
C ILE A 714 28.69 -40.15 -10.56
N LEU A 715 29.80 -40.56 -11.17
CA LEU A 715 30.86 -39.63 -11.60
C LEU A 715 30.35 -38.66 -12.67
N LEU A 716 29.60 -39.15 -13.66
CA LEU A 716 28.97 -38.31 -14.68
C LEU A 716 27.97 -37.33 -14.05
N TYR A 717 27.20 -37.77 -13.07
CA TYR A 717 26.24 -36.94 -12.36
C TYR A 717 26.91 -35.78 -11.60
N LEU A 718 28.05 -36.04 -10.94
CA LEU A 718 28.86 -34.98 -10.31
C LEU A 718 29.46 -34.02 -11.33
N LEU A 719 29.97 -34.54 -12.45
CA LEU A 719 30.52 -33.73 -13.54
C LEU A 719 29.49 -32.76 -14.11
N PHE A 720 28.26 -33.23 -14.39
CA PHE A 720 27.17 -32.36 -14.86
C PHE A 720 26.75 -31.32 -13.82
N GLY A 721 26.83 -31.64 -12.52
CA GLY A 721 26.64 -30.66 -11.44
C GLY A 721 27.66 -29.53 -11.48
N VAL A 722 28.95 -29.85 -11.67
CA VAL A 722 30.02 -28.85 -11.81
C VAL A 722 29.85 -28.02 -13.09
N ILE A 723 29.51 -28.68 -14.21
CA ILE A 723 29.22 -27.99 -15.48
C ILE A 723 28.05 -27.00 -15.29
N SER A 724 26.97 -27.42 -14.64
CA SER A 724 25.82 -26.54 -14.39
C SER A 724 26.20 -25.35 -13.51
N LEU A 725 27.01 -25.55 -12.47
CA LEU A 725 27.51 -24.46 -11.62
C LEU A 725 28.31 -23.42 -12.43
N VAL A 726 29.21 -23.89 -13.29
CA VAL A 726 30.04 -23.02 -14.14
C VAL A 726 29.18 -22.27 -15.16
N LEU A 727 28.28 -22.97 -15.86
CA LEU A 727 27.39 -22.37 -16.85
C LEU A 727 26.45 -21.34 -16.21
N LEU A 728 25.85 -21.64 -15.06
CA LEU A 728 24.98 -20.71 -14.34
C LEU A 728 25.73 -19.46 -13.88
N SER A 729 26.97 -19.63 -13.39
CA SER A 729 27.82 -18.51 -12.96
C SER A 729 28.17 -17.58 -14.13
N ILE A 730 28.56 -18.14 -15.27
CA ILE A 730 28.89 -17.37 -16.48
C ILE A 730 27.63 -16.69 -17.02
N GLN A 731 26.52 -17.43 -17.16
CA GLN A 731 25.22 -16.90 -17.60
C GLN A 731 24.78 -15.73 -16.72
N GLY A 732 24.80 -15.92 -15.39
CA GLY A 732 24.42 -14.90 -14.42
C GLY A 732 25.27 -13.64 -14.54
N TYR A 733 26.60 -13.78 -14.62
CA TYR A 733 27.52 -12.66 -14.78
C TYR A 733 27.28 -11.87 -16.07
N MET A 734 27.19 -12.56 -17.22
CA MET A 734 27.04 -11.90 -18.53
C MET A 734 25.74 -11.09 -18.62
N PHE A 735 24.63 -11.67 -18.19
CA PHE A 735 23.33 -10.98 -18.21
C PHE A 735 23.19 -9.93 -17.11
N ALA A 736 23.80 -10.12 -15.92
CA ALA A 736 23.81 -9.10 -14.88
C ALA A 736 24.58 -7.86 -15.33
N HIS A 737 25.78 -8.05 -15.91
CA HIS A 737 26.60 -6.95 -16.41
C HIS A 737 25.91 -6.17 -17.54
N SER A 738 25.36 -6.89 -18.53
CA SER A 738 24.62 -6.29 -19.63
C SER A 738 23.39 -5.50 -19.13
N GLY A 739 22.67 -6.05 -18.16
CA GLY A 739 21.54 -5.39 -17.53
C GLY A 739 21.91 -4.10 -16.82
N GLU A 740 22.97 -4.10 -16.01
CA GLU A 740 23.40 -2.92 -15.24
C GLU A 740 23.94 -1.80 -16.15
N ALA A 741 24.66 -2.17 -17.21
CA ALA A 741 25.13 -1.24 -18.23
C ALA A 741 23.96 -0.54 -18.94
N LEU A 742 22.91 -1.29 -19.27
CA LEU A 742 21.69 -0.73 -19.85
C LEU A 742 20.98 0.21 -18.86
N THR A 743 20.80 -0.19 -17.60
CA THR A 743 20.16 0.64 -16.56
C THR A 743 20.89 1.97 -16.40
N LYS A 744 22.22 1.96 -16.30
CA LYS A 744 23.05 3.17 -16.23
C LYS A 744 22.84 4.08 -17.44
N ARG A 745 22.83 3.51 -18.65
CA ARG A 745 22.62 4.26 -19.90
C ARG A 745 21.23 4.86 -19.98
N LEU A 746 20.20 4.11 -19.58
CA LEU A 746 18.82 4.54 -19.59
C LEU A 746 18.61 5.69 -18.61
N ARG A 747 19.11 5.56 -17.37
CA ARG A 747 19.08 6.65 -16.37
C ARG A 747 19.76 7.91 -16.89
N SER A 748 20.96 7.80 -17.45
CA SER A 748 21.69 8.97 -17.97
C SER A 748 20.95 9.66 -19.12
N LYS A 749 20.42 8.90 -20.08
CA LYS A 749 19.66 9.46 -21.21
C LYS A 749 18.33 10.06 -20.76
N SER A 750 17.58 9.37 -19.91
CA SER A 750 16.29 9.84 -19.38
C SER A 750 16.48 11.10 -18.54
N PHE A 751 17.47 11.15 -17.65
CA PHE A 751 17.77 12.34 -16.86
C PHE A 751 18.14 13.54 -17.75
N ARG A 752 19.00 13.33 -18.76
CA ARG A 752 19.34 14.37 -19.73
C ARG A 752 18.13 14.84 -20.54
N ALA A 753 17.21 13.94 -20.88
CA ALA A 753 16.00 14.28 -21.62
C ALA A 753 14.98 15.04 -20.77
N ILE A 754 14.85 14.71 -19.48
CA ILE A 754 14.02 15.42 -18.50
C ILE A 754 14.53 16.85 -18.33
N LEU A 755 15.84 17.05 -18.14
CA LEU A 755 16.42 18.39 -17.96
C LEU A 755 16.34 19.29 -19.20
N ARG A 756 16.01 18.74 -20.37
CA ARG A 756 15.83 19.51 -21.62
C ARG A 756 14.37 19.92 -21.86
N GLN A 757 13.44 19.50 -20.99
CA GLN A 757 12.04 19.89 -21.12
C GLN A 757 11.82 21.34 -20.67
N GLU A 758 10.80 21.98 -21.23
CA GLU A 758 10.34 23.31 -20.83
C GLU A 758 9.68 23.30 -19.44
N ILE A 759 9.57 24.47 -18.79
CA ILE A 759 8.98 24.58 -17.45
C ILE A 759 7.52 24.09 -17.44
N ALA A 760 6.75 24.36 -18.51
CA ALA A 760 5.37 23.88 -18.66
C ALA A 760 5.24 22.34 -18.62
N TYR A 761 6.32 21.60 -18.93
CA TYR A 761 6.33 20.15 -18.75
C TYR A 761 6.25 19.77 -17.27
N PHE A 762 6.94 20.50 -16.39
CA PHE A 762 6.99 20.24 -14.95
C PHE A 762 5.76 20.76 -14.20
N ASP A 763 5.02 21.71 -14.79
CA ASP A 763 3.77 22.23 -14.24
C ASP A 763 2.64 21.18 -14.26
N GLN A 764 2.77 20.12 -15.06
CA GLN A 764 1.81 19.03 -15.08
C GLN A 764 2.01 18.11 -13.86
N GLU A 765 0.92 17.80 -13.13
CA GLU A 765 0.98 16.91 -11.95
C GLU A 765 1.65 15.54 -12.22
N LYS A 766 1.46 15.01 -13.43
CA LYS A 766 2.07 13.74 -13.91
C LYS A 766 3.60 13.80 -14.01
N HIS A 767 4.15 15.00 -14.06
CA HIS A 767 5.57 15.29 -14.20
C HIS A 767 6.11 16.02 -12.97
N SER A 768 5.39 15.91 -11.84
CA SER A 768 5.90 16.29 -10.53
C SER A 768 7.28 15.65 -10.28
N THR A 769 8.15 16.41 -9.63
CA THR A 769 9.53 16.03 -9.34
C THR A 769 9.63 14.68 -8.63
N GLY A 770 8.71 14.39 -7.70
CA GLY A 770 8.63 13.10 -7.00
C GLY A 770 8.31 11.93 -7.93
N VAL A 771 7.40 12.12 -8.89
CA VAL A 771 7.03 11.09 -9.88
C VAL A 771 8.18 10.83 -10.84
N LEU A 772 8.85 11.89 -11.32
CA LEU A 772 9.99 11.76 -12.23
C LEU A 772 11.20 11.11 -11.57
N CYS A 773 11.50 11.44 -10.31
CA CYS A 773 12.55 10.79 -9.52
C CYS A 773 12.24 9.30 -9.30
N THR A 774 11.00 8.98 -8.92
CA THR A 774 10.56 7.59 -8.76
C THR A 774 10.69 6.83 -10.09
N ARG A 775 10.21 7.38 -11.21
CA ARG A 775 10.35 6.79 -12.54
C ARG A 775 11.81 6.53 -12.93
N LEU A 776 12.70 7.48 -12.64
CA LEU A 776 14.13 7.32 -12.94
C LEU A 776 14.81 6.25 -12.07
N ALA A 777 14.36 6.09 -10.82
CA ALA A 777 14.87 5.09 -9.90
C ALA A 777 14.36 3.69 -10.22
N THR A 778 13.03 3.53 -10.26
CA THR A 778 12.34 2.22 -10.31
C THR A 778 12.09 1.75 -11.75
N GLU A 779 11.44 2.54 -12.60
CA GLU A 779 11.10 2.11 -13.96
C GLU A 779 12.36 1.87 -14.81
N ALA A 780 13.42 2.66 -14.61
CA ALA A 780 14.67 2.44 -15.32
C ALA A 780 15.36 1.11 -14.95
N SER A 781 15.27 0.70 -13.67
CA SER A 781 15.75 -0.60 -13.20
C SER A 781 14.84 -1.73 -13.66
N ALA A 782 13.52 -1.52 -13.69
CA ALA A 782 12.56 -2.50 -14.16
C ALA A 782 12.82 -2.94 -15.61
N VAL A 783 13.36 -2.07 -16.47
CA VAL A 783 13.76 -2.42 -17.85
C VAL A 783 14.89 -3.48 -17.89
N GLN A 784 15.73 -3.57 -16.85
CA GLN A 784 16.73 -4.63 -16.71
C GLN A 784 16.09 -6.02 -16.70
N SER A 785 14.86 -6.15 -16.20
CA SER A 785 14.16 -7.45 -16.20
C SER A 785 13.89 -8.00 -17.61
N ALA A 786 13.83 -7.13 -18.63
CA ALA A 786 13.57 -7.53 -20.02
C ALA A 786 14.81 -7.98 -20.79
N SER A 787 16.02 -7.58 -20.37
CA SER A 787 17.29 -7.89 -21.07
C SER A 787 18.40 -8.46 -20.19
N GLY A 788 18.18 -8.51 -18.87
CA GLY A 788 19.09 -9.05 -17.87
C GLY A 788 18.85 -10.53 -17.57
N VAL A 789 19.16 -10.96 -16.34
CA VAL A 789 19.24 -12.38 -15.95
C VAL A 789 17.94 -13.17 -16.25
N ARG A 790 16.77 -12.56 -16.07
CA ARG A 790 15.47 -13.18 -16.35
C ARG A 790 15.31 -13.59 -17.81
N PHE A 791 15.83 -12.78 -18.75
CA PHE A 791 15.82 -13.13 -20.18
C PHE A 791 16.63 -14.40 -20.45
N GLY A 792 17.81 -14.52 -19.84
CA GLY A 792 18.63 -15.73 -19.92
C GLY A 792 17.92 -16.97 -19.35
N LEU A 793 17.21 -16.82 -18.22
CA LEU A 793 16.43 -17.92 -17.63
C LEU A 793 15.26 -18.36 -18.54
N ILE A 794 14.55 -17.43 -19.16
CA ILE A 794 13.50 -17.75 -20.13
C ILE A 794 14.08 -18.56 -21.29
N LEU A 795 15.21 -18.12 -21.84
CA LEU A 795 15.89 -18.82 -22.92
C LEU A 795 16.31 -20.24 -22.48
N GLN A 796 16.90 -20.36 -21.29
CA GLN A 796 17.29 -21.64 -20.68
C GLN A 796 16.12 -22.62 -20.60
N HIS A 797 14.96 -22.18 -20.08
CA HIS A 797 13.79 -23.06 -19.94
C HIS A 797 13.18 -23.43 -21.29
N ILE A 798 13.16 -22.52 -22.27
CA ILE A 798 12.69 -22.84 -23.64
C ILE A 798 13.58 -23.91 -24.26
N PHE A 799 14.90 -23.74 -24.21
CA PHE A 799 15.84 -24.73 -24.75
C PHE A 799 15.76 -26.06 -24.00
N GLY A 800 15.65 -26.03 -22.67
CA GLY A 800 15.47 -27.23 -21.85
C GLY A 800 14.20 -28.00 -22.23
N MET A 801 13.08 -27.30 -22.43
CA MET A 801 11.83 -27.91 -22.88
C MET A 801 11.98 -28.53 -24.29
N ILE A 802 12.61 -27.83 -25.24
CA ILE A 802 12.85 -28.35 -26.60
C ILE A 802 13.70 -29.62 -26.54
N VAL A 803 14.83 -29.59 -25.83
CA VAL A 803 15.73 -30.75 -25.71
C VAL A 803 15.03 -31.91 -25.00
N GLY A 804 14.24 -31.63 -23.95
CA GLY A 804 13.46 -32.64 -23.24
C GLY A 804 12.43 -33.34 -24.14
N ILE A 805 11.69 -32.56 -24.95
CA ILE A 805 10.72 -33.10 -25.92
C ILE A 805 11.44 -33.94 -26.99
N LEU A 806 12.57 -33.46 -27.52
CA LEU A 806 13.37 -34.21 -28.50
C LEU A 806 13.86 -35.55 -27.94
N ILE A 807 14.41 -35.56 -26.73
CA ILE A 807 14.83 -36.78 -26.03
C ILE A 807 13.62 -37.72 -25.86
N GLY A 808 12.47 -37.18 -25.45
CA GLY A 808 11.22 -37.95 -25.34
C GLY A 808 10.84 -38.66 -26.64
N PHE A 809 10.83 -37.93 -27.78
CA PHE A 809 10.51 -38.50 -29.08
C PHE A 809 11.50 -39.57 -29.54
N VAL A 810 12.79 -39.40 -29.22
CA VAL A 810 13.84 -40.40 -29.53
C VAL A 810 13.62 -41.70 -28.74
N TYR A 811 13.24 -41.62 -27.46
CA TYR A 811 12.99 -42.82 -26.65
C TYR A 811 11.64 -43.47 -26.92
N SER A 812 10.57 -42.68 -27.03
CA SER A 812 9.22 -43.19 -27.31
C SER A 812 8.30 -42.05 -27.77
N TRP A 813 8.02 -42.00 -29.07
CA TRP A 813 7.10 -41.02 -29.65
C TRP A 813 5.65 -41.14 -29.13
N GLN A 814 5.19 -42.36 -28.82
CA GLN A 814 3.80 -42.62 -28.38
C GLN A 814 3.53 -42.03 -26.99
N LEU A 815 4.40 -42.34 -26.01
CA LEU A 815 4.31 -41.79 -24.65
C LEU A 815 4.51 -40.27 -24.63
N THR A 816 5.40 -39.75 -25.46
CA THR A 816 5.69 -38.31 -25.53
C THR A 816 4.50 -37.51 -26.05
N LEU A 817 3.81 -38.00 -27.09
CA LEU A 817 2.56 -37.39 -27.55
C LEU A 817 1.48 -37.36 -26.48
N LEU A 818 1.32 -38.45 -25.71
CA LEU A 818 0.35 -38.51 -24.62
C LEU A 818 0.65 -37.46 -23.55
N MET A 819 1.92 -37.31 -23.14
CA MET A 819 2.33 -36.29 -22.16
C MET A 819 2.13 -34.87 -22.68
N LEU A 820 2.37 -34.63 -23.98
CA LEU A 820 2.14 -33.33 -24.61
C LEU A 820 0.66 -32.92 -24.63
N VAL A 821 -0.28 -33.86 -24.68
CA VAL A 821 -1.72 -33.56 -24.56
C VAL A 821 -2.05 -33.00 -23.17
N PHE A 822 -1.37 -33.48 -22.12
CA PHE A 822 -1.60 -33.02 -20.74
C PHE A 822 -0.80 -31.76 -20.37
N LEU A 823 0.27 -31.44 -21.11
CA LEU A 823 1.16 -30.30 -20.83
C LEU A 823 0.43 -28.94 -20.78
N PRO A 824 -0.50 -28.59 -21.70
CA PRO A 824 -1.29 -27.37 -21.57
C PRO A 824 -2.10 -27.30 -20.27
N PHE A 825 -2.69 -28.40 -19.81
CA PHE A 825 -3.48 -28.42 -18.58
C PHE A 825 -2.62 -28.18 -17.34
N ILE A 826 -1.37 -28.64 -17.34
CA ILE A 826 -0.39 -28.40 -16.27
C ILE A 826 0.15 -26.95 -16.31
N LEU A 827 0.21 -26.34 -17.49
CA LEU A 827 0.68 -24.96 -17.64
C LEU A 827 -0.39 -23.92 -17.29
N PHE A 828 -1.67 -24.23 -17.54
CA PHE A 828 -2.78 -23.29 -17.35
C PHE A 828 -3.59 -23.52 -16.07
N GLY A 829 -3.59 -24.74 -15.52
CA GLY A 829 -4.23 -25.08 -14.25
C GLY A 829 -3.26 -24.86 -13.09
#